data_AF-A0A1V9YDE0-F1
#
_entry.id   AF-A0A1V9YDE0-F1
#
_cell.length_a   1.000
_cell.length_b   1.000
_cell.length_c   1.000
_cell.angle_alpha   90.00
_cell.angle_beta   90.00
_cell.angle_gamma   90.00
#
_symmetry.space_group_name_H-M   'P 1'
#
loop_
_entity.id
_entity.type
_entity.pdbx_description
1 polymer ?
#
loop_
_entity_poly.entity_id
_entity_poly.type
_entity_poly.pdbx_seq_one_letter_code
_entity_poly.pdbx_strand_id
1 'polypeptide(L)'
;MSFGENDVPRRESLVLLSDLPEDQMPSRTCSNAPLHVEIAVAAERELTSQQRARGTSYLFNDPLVSDDDANELLLRANRVPDDSCLSFDELMKNIKERNYFQQQFAAIQGQAGMNPHTLMFSPRYEAAYADYIQRDSLGRIRFCFLLGAVALSLYVWWDAQQPSYKATATMPFWELSLGNVTRKDMLDVLSITGPASFLVSLGLTSMPCLVSRFRLERLTFLTFAVVALTLVLRKPVGRYKGPVLPLVILLIPIFGITRMRFRLSCILGWGICVVYVVIQMIAKHQLDAATSRAWDSQSDIMYQTVNYAMSIIGGMVSHYRQELLRRRNFALKLPFTGLTDDDCKPMSMDNFRKRSLMHRGTLRFKCPEVEDLFYRHWYLIDAFPFENPNAAALHVGVSRVLRFALIGLMCDQVILGIQDYKLLWLPGHPVSAGSIFTRAESVDAYVGAATARYAVIVPAYLSMAYFMHWLGRVFYTRWLHRDESATAPAVAAAATERSTLHKTDFATVTRWAANVARLRRWTDVKVTEMLAARGGYVQYAQWYSAAVVVAHVGCVAALLVWVTRHTHSAQNVYFMGLLNALLFPHRSTFRIRFVFATTTTTGLTCVLIAIFAHLLAPDAALRVLWMQYAVYMTVVVVLGMLISHEEESLRRTFFILKSLRTLEFRVWFQTVLRVQGWVRAKLKKKLHDIRVRRSDLSEALLHDEPPVVVANAAPYMAMASKLGIMCQSFNFAAVLIDVISSALQY
;
A
#
# COMPACT_ATOMS: atom_id res chain seq x y z
N MET A 1 8.82 -47.91 50.10
CA MET A 1 8.85 -46.48 50.46
C MET A 1 8.51 -45.69 49.20
N SER A 2 7.27 -45.33 48.83
CA SER A 2 5.97 -45.29 49.54
C SER A 2 5.96 -44.40 50.79
N PHE A 3 5.04 -43.44 51.02
CA PHE A 3 3.89 -42.88 50.25
C PHE A 3 4.00 -41.33 50.26
N GLY A 4 3.21 -40.49 49.56
CA GLY A 4 2.02 -40.63 48.70
C GLY A 4 1.90 -39.38 47.79
N GLU A 5 0.78 -38.83 47.29
CA GLU A 5 -0.65 -39.22 47.11
C GLU A 5 -1.59 -38.01 47.43
N ASN A 6 -2.77 -37.91 46.77
CA ASN A 6 -3.69 -36.75 46.70
C ASN A 6 -3.13 -35.48 45.97
N ASP A 7 -3.88 -34.66 45.24
CA ASP A 7 -5.34 -34.62 44.97
C ASP A 7 -5.66 -34.22 43.52
N VAL A 8 -6.77 -34.74 42.94
CA VAL A 8 -7.33 -34.31 41.64
C VAL A 8 -8.86 -34.43 41.65
N PRO A 9 -9.62 -33.33 41.52
CA PRO A 9 -11.09 -33.40 41.46
C PRO A 9 -11.57 -33.96 40.11
N ARG A 10 -12.34 -35.06 40.17
CA ARG A 10 -13.05 -35.61 39.00
C ARG A 10 -14.34 -34.85 38.70
N ARG A 11 -14.84 -35.00 37.47
CA ARG A 11 -16.19 -34.57 37.08
C ARG A 11 -17.25 -35.32 37.87
N GLU A 12 -18.25 -34.60 38.37
CA GLU A 12 -19.52 -35.21 38.78
C GLU A 12 -20.42 -35.47 37.56
N SER A 13 -21.19 -36.55 37.63
CA SER A 13 -22.14 -36.98 36.60
C SER A 13 -23.55 -36.50 36.94
N LEU A 14 -24.24 -35.87 35.99
CA LEU A 14 -25.64 -35.50 36.17
C LEU A 14 -26.53 -36.74 36.02
N VAL A 15 -27.46 -36.90 36.96
CA VAL A 15 -28.17 -38.16 37.27
C VAL A 15 -29.35 -38.41 36.32
N LEU A 16 -29.61 -39.68 35.97
CA LEU A 16 -30.85 -40.10 35.32
C LEU A 16 -32.03 -39.99 36.30
N LEU A 17 -33.15 -39.46 35.82
CA LEU A 17 -34.46 -39.64 36.45
C LEU A 17 -35.41 -40.26 35.42
N SER A 18 -35.76 -41.52 35.67
CA SER A 18 -36.91 -42.22 35.10
C SER A 18 -37.91 -42.56 36.23
N ASP A 19 -38.94 -43.34 35.90
CA ASP A 19 -39.80 -44.07 36.85
C ASP A 19 -40.87 -43.23 37.60
N LEU A 20 -41.91 -42.81 36.85
CA LEU A 20 -43.29 -42.78 37.35
C LEU A 20 -44.23 -43.43 36.30
N PRO A 21 -45.40 -43.99 36.69
CA PRO A 21 -45.95 -45.15 35.99
C PRO A 21 -46.77 -44.88 34.72
N GLU A 22 -46.85 -45.90 33.88
CA GLU A 22 -47.88 -46.05 32.85
C GLU A 22 -49.23 -46.37 33.50
N ASP A 23 -50.17 -45.40 33.54
CA ASP A 23 -51.62 -45.66 33.37
C ASP A 23 -52.46 -44.35 33.37
N GLN A 24 -52.41 -43.60 32.25
CA GLN A 24 -53.47 -42.69 31.80
C GLN A 24 -53.19 -42.12 30.39
N MET A 25 -53.70 -42.80 29.35
CA MET A 25 -53.81 -42.22 28.00
C MET A 25 -55.27 -42.07 27.56
N PRO A 26 -55.70 -40.84 27.23
CA PRO A 26 -56.75 -40.61 26.24
C PRO A 26 -56.17 -40.40 24.83
N SER A 27 -56.53 -41.30 23.92
CA SER A 27 -56.57 -41.18 22.45
C SER A 27 -55.88 -40.02 21.70
N ARG A 28 -55.06 -40.39 20.72
CA ARG A 28 -54.53 -39.53 19.63
C ARG A 28 -55.58 -38.62 18.96
N THR A 29 -55.18 -37.41 18.58
CA THR A 29 -55.39 -36.86 17.21
C THR A 29 -54.35 -35.75 16.91
N CYS A 30 -54.17 -35.38 15.65
CA CYS A 30 -52.97 -34.69 15.17
C CYS A 30 -52.98 -33.16 15.29
N SER A 31 -51.84 -32.55 15.67
CA SER A 31 -51.47 -31.18 15.29
C SER A 31 -49.95 -30.94 15.40
N ASN A 32 -49.19 -31.38 14.39
CA ASN A 32 -47.72 -31.28 14.39
C ASN A 32 -47.19 -29.94 13.85
N ALA A 33 -47.51 -28.83 14.53
CA ALA A 33 -46.81 -27.54 14.39
C ALA A 33 -47.11 -26.65 15.63
N PRO A 34 -46.12 -26.45 16.53
CA PRO A 34 -45.42 -25.16 16.47
C PRO A 34 -43.91 -25.19 16.81
N LEU A 35 -43.38 -26.31 17.32
CA LEU A 35 -42.10 -26.34 18.08
C LEU A 35 -40.88 -25.75 17.32
N HIS A 36 -40.76 -25.98 16.01
CA HIS A 36 -39.67 -25.41 15.21
C HIS A 36 -39.76 -23.89 15.05
N VAL A 37 -40.97 -23.31 15.06
CA VAL A 37 -41.16 -21.86 15.01
C VAL A 37 -40.81 -21.25 16.37
N GLU A 38 -41.19 -21.88 17.47
CA GLU A 38 -40.83 -21.41 18.81
C GLU A 38 -39.32 -21.49 19.07
N ILE A 39 -38.64 -22.55 18.63
CA ILE A 39 -37.17 -22.65 18.71
C ILE A 39 -36.50 -21.59 17.84
N ALA A 40 -37.00 -21.33 16.63
CA ALA A 40 -36.47 -20.26 15.77
C ALA A 40 -36.66 -18.86 16.38
N VAL A 41 -37.86 -18.57 16.89
CA VAL A 41 -38.19 -17.29 17.55
C VAL A 41 -37.47 -17.14 18.90
N ALA A 42 -37.23 -18.23 19.63
CA ALA A 42 -36.39 -18.21 20.84
C ALA A 42 -34.92 -17.91 20.50
N ALA A 43 -34.36 -18.59 19.50
CA ALA A 43 -33.00 -18.32 19.03
C ALA A 43 -32.85 -16.90 18.46
N GLU A 44 -33.87 -16.36 17.78
CA GLU A 44 -33.91 -14.97 17.29
C GLU A 44 -34.07 -13.96 18.44
N ARG A 45 -34.83 -14.30 19.49
CA ARG A 45 -34.93 -13.51 20.73
C ARG A 45 -33.63 -13.53 21.54
N GLU A 46 -32.89 -14.64 21.57
CA GLU A 46 -31.54 -14.68 22.14
C GLU A 46 -30.53 -13.91 21.30
N LEU A 47 -30.57 -14.03 19.97
CA LEU A 47 -29.75 -13.23 19.06
C LEU A 47 -29.98 -11.73 19.27
N THR A 48 -31.24 -11.30 19.34
CA THR A 48 -31.60 -9.88 19.56
C THR A 48 -31.39 -9.40 21.00
N SER A 49 -31.53 -10.25 22.02
CA SER A 49 -31.21 -9.88 23.41
C SER A 49 -29.70 -9.77 23.63
N GLN A 50 -28.92 -10.73 23.11
CA GLN A 50 -27.46 -10.65 23.10
C GLN A 50 -26.98 -9.47 22.25
N GLN A 51 -27.60 -9.16 21.10
CA GLN A 51 -27.31 -7.94 20.33
C GLN A 51 -27.55 -6.67 21.15
N ARG A 52 -28.68 -6.56 21.86
CA ARG A 52 -28.95 -5.43 22.77
C ARG A 52 -27.91 -5.33 23.90
N ALA A 53 -27.44 -6.46 24.43
CA ALA A 53 -26.37 -6.49 25.43
C ALA A 53 -24.97 -6.16 24.86
N ARG A 54 -24.68 -6.54 23.61
CA ARG A 54 -23.44 -6.24 22.86
C ARG A 54 -23.27 -4.76 22.50
N GLY A 55 -24.25 -3.90 22.78
CA GLY A 55 -24.19 -2.47 22.42
C GLY A 55 -24.11 -2.26 20.90
N THR A 56 -24.99 -2.92 20.14
CA THR A 56 -25.00 -2.86 18.67
C THR A 56 -24.90 -1.44 18.11
N SER A 57 -24.05 -1.28 17.10
CA SER A 57 -24.06 -0.09 16.25
C SER A 57 -25.40 0.01 15.52
N TYR A 58 -26.20 1.01 15.89
CA TYR A 58 -27.40 1.37 15.15
C TYR A 58 -27.07 1.66 13.67
N LEU A 59 -25.91 2.25 13.37
CA LEU A 59 -25.54 2.63 11.99
C LEU A 59 -25.08 1.47 11.10
N PHE A 60 -24.63 0.35 11.65
CA PHE A 60 -24.18 -0.80 10.84
C PHE A 60 -25.23 -1.92 10.71
N ASN A 61 -26.28 -1.90 11.53
CA ASN A 61 -27.30 -2.95 11.55
C ASN A 61 -28.66 -2.51 10.96
N ASP A 62 -28.89 -1.22 10.70
CA ASP A 62 -30.18 -0.71 10.21
C ASP A 62 -30.45 -1.10 8.73
N PRO A 63 -31.48 -1.91 8.39
CA PRO A 63 -31.49 -2.70 7.15
C PRO A 63 -31.44 -1.94 5.82
N LEU A 64 -31.90 -0.68 5.77
CA LEU A 64 -32.16 0.05 4.52
C LEU A 64 -31.76 1.54 4.59
N VAL A 65 -30.50 1.84 4.92
CA VAL A 65 -29.91 3.17 4.68
C VAL A 65 -29.80 3.40 3.16
N SER A 66 -30.40 4.47 2.63
CA SER A 66 -30.34 4.75 1.19
C SER A 66 -28.97 5.27 0.74
N ASP A 67 -28.71 5.29 -0.57
CA ASP A 67 -27.47 5.86 -1.14
C ASP A 67 -27.29 7.34 -0.72
N ASP A 68 -28.38 8.09 -0.51
CA ASP A 68 -28.36 9.51 -0.17
C ASP A 68 -28.26 9.75 1.34
N ASP A 69 -28.96 8.96 2.18
CA ASP A 69 -28.73 8.95 3.64
C ASP A 69 -27.26 8.64 3.95
N ALA A 70 -26.68 7.65 3.24
CA ALA A 70 -25.28 7.30 3.34
C ALA A 70 -24.36 8.46 2.93
N ASN A 71 -24.72 9.25 1.91
CA ASN A 71 -23.98 10.47 1.55
C ASN A 71 -24.09 11.53 2.67
N GLU A 72 -25.29 11.80 3.22
CA GLU A 72 -25.46 12.81 4.28
C GLU A 72 -24.71 12.42 5.56
N LEU A 73 -24.71 11.14 5.94
CA LEU A 73 -23.90 10.62 7.06
C LEU A 73 -22.40 10.89 6.84
N LEU A 74 -21.87 10.68 5.63
CA LEU A 74 -20.47 10.99 5.31
C LEU A 74 -20.17 12.49 5.39
N LEU A 75 -21.09 13.34 4.93
CA LEU A 75 -20.96 14.81 5.06
C LEU A 75 -21.01 15.22 6.54
N ARG A 76 -21.99 14.74 7.31
CA ARG A 76 -22.20 15.03 8.74
C ARG A 76 -21.04 14.58 9.63
N ALA A 77 -20.39 13.47 9.29
CA ALA A 77 -19.18 13.01 9.98
C ALA A 77 -17.99 13.98 9.77
N ASN A 78 -17.86 14.56 8.57
CA ASN A 78 -16.69 15.31 8.13
C ASN A 78 -16.96 16.82 7.91
N ARG A 79 -17.99 17.40 8.55
CA ARG A 79 -18.22 18.85 8.55
C ARG A 79 -16.99 19.59 9.13
N VAL A 80 -16.73 20.79 8.63
CA VAL A 80 -15.73 21.71 9.20
C VAL A 80 -16.16 22.03 10.65
N PRO A 81 -15.24 22.08 11.63
CA PRO A 81 -15.55 22.64 12.94
C PRO A 81 -15.92 24.12 12.78
N ASP A 82 -17.04 24.53 13.35
CA ASP A 82 -17.45 25.93 13.33
C ASP A 82 -17.05 26.57 14.67
N ASP A 83 -15.78 26.93 14.76
CA ASP A 83 -15.17 27.47 15.98
C ASP A 83 -15.36 29.00 16.09
N SER A 84 -16.05 29.65 15.14
CA SER A 84 -16.08 31.13 14.98
C SER A 84 -16.87 31.91 16.04
N CYS A 85 -17.66 31.23 16.87
CA CYS A 85 -18.49 31.85 17.91
C CYS A 85 -18.39 31.15 19.27
N LEU A 86 -17.32 30.37 19.51
CA LEU A 86 -17.12 29.66 20.77
C LEU A 86 -16.45 30.55 21.83
N SER A 87 -16.90 30.44 23.08
CA SER A 87 -16.14 30.97 24.21
C SER A 87 -14.83 30.19 24.44
N PHE A 88 -13.87 30.78 25.15
CA PHE A 88 -12.59 30.12 25.45
C PHE A 88 -12.77 28.79 26.20
N ASP A 89 -13.73 28.71 27.12
CA ASP A 89 -14.05 27.48 27.86
C ASP A 89 -14.68 26.41 26.96
N GLU A 90 -15.52 26.80 25.99
CA GLU A 90 -16.08 25.87 25.00
C GLU A 90 -15.03 25.39 24.00
N LEU A 91 -14.12 26.26 23.55
CA LEU A 91 -12.96 25.89 22.75
C LEU A 91 -12.06 24.90 23.51
N MET A 92 -11.75 25.18 24.77
CA MET A 92 -10.96 24.32 25.65
C MET A 92 -11.67 22.97 25.91
N LYS A 93 -13.00 22.96 26.04
CA LYS A 93 -13.83 21.76 26.17
C LYS A 93 -13.85 20.94 24.88
N ASN A 94 -13.98 21.58 23.71
CA ASN A 94 -13.94 20.92 22.40
C ASN A 94 -12.55 20.31 22.11
N ILE A 95 -11.47 20.98 22.52
CA ILE A 95 -10.11 20.42 22.46
C ILE A 95 -9.99 19.18 23.35
N LYS A 96 -10.51 19.23 24.59
CA LYS A 96 -10.52 18.07 25.51
C LYS A 96 -11.35 16.91 24.98
N GLU A 97 -12.54 17.17 24.43
CA GLU A 97 -13.39 16.17 23.78
C GLU A 97 -12.70 15.54 22.57
N ARG A 98 -12.09 16.35 21.69
CA ARG A 98 -11.33 15.87 20.53
C ARG A 98 -10.16 14.97 20.95
N ASN A 99 -9.42 15.35 21.98
CA ASN A 99 -8.30 14.56 22.49
C ASN A 99 -8.78 13.23 23.09
N TYR A 100 -9.89 13.23 23.85
CA TYR A 100 -10.50 12.02 24.40
C TYR A 100 -11.03 11.10 23.29
N PHE A 101 -11.71 11.65 22.28
CA PHE A 101 -12.15 10.94 21.07
C PHE A 101 -10.97 10.22 20.41
N GLN A 102 -9.84 10.92 20.21
CA GLN A 102 -8.64 10.33 19.60
C GLN A 102 -8.04 9.20 20.45
N GLN A 103 -7.99 9.39 21.78
CA GLN A 103 -7.50 8.37 22.71
C GLN A 103 -8.36 7.09 22.65
N GLN A 104 -9.69 7.21 22.69
CA GLN A 104 -10.60 6.07 22.59
C GLN A 104 -10.48 5.35 21.23
N PHE A 105 -10.44 6.10 20.13
CA PHE A 105 -10.24 5.51 18.79
C PHE A 105 -8.92 4.76 18.64
N ALA A 106 -7.84 5.29 19.22
CA ALA A 106 -6.54 4.63 19.20
C ALA A 106 -6.48 3.45 20.18
N ALA A 107 -7.23 3.46 21.29
CA ALA A 107 -7.39 2.30 22.18
C ALA A 107 -8.11 1.14 21.47
N ILE A 108 -9.20 1.42 20.75
CA ILE A 108 -9.94 0.42 19.95
C ILE A 108 -9.05 -0.20 18.86
N GLN A 109 -8.28 0.61 18.13
CA GLN A 109 -7.30 0.08 17.17
C GLN A 109 -6.11 -0.64 17.85
N GLY A 110 -5.80 -0.28 19.10
CA GLY A 110 -4.79 -0.94 19.94
C GLY A 110 -5.24 -2.30 20.47
N GLN A 111 -6.54 -2.52 20.70
CA GLN A 111 -7.09 -3.74 21.29
C GLN A 111 -6.80 -5.02 20.49
N ALA A 112 -6.72 -4.92 19.16
CA ALA A 112 -6.32 -6.04 18.31
C ALA A 112 -4.83 -6.43 18.47
N GLY A 113 -4.00 -5.54 19.03
CA GLY A 113 -2.59 -5.75 19.35
C GLY A 113 -1.71 -5.94 18.11
N MET A 114 -1.39 -4.87 17.38
CA MET A 114 -0.65 -4.96 16.10
C MET A 114 0.85 -4.66 16.24
N ASN A 115 1.70 -5.61 15.87
CA ASN A 115 3.16 -5.44 15.90
C ASN A 115 3.65 -4.52 14.74
N PRO A 116 4.44 -3.46 14.99
CA PRO A 116 4.86 -2.51 13.96
C PRO A 116 5.84 -3.05 12.91
N HIS A 117 6.56 -4.15 13.18
CA HIS A 117 7.52 -4.75 12.25
C HIS A 117 6.89 -5.83 11.37
N THR A 118 6.06 -6.70 11.94
CA THR A 118 5.45 -7.84 11.23
C THR A 118 4.05 -7.57 10.72
N LEU A 119 3.42 -6.47 11.16
CA LEU A 119 1.99 -6.13 11.03
C LEU A 119 1.01 -7.15 11.63
N MET A 120 1.47 -8.26 12.21
CA MET A 120 0.59 -9.28 12.78
C MET A 120 -0.21 -8.72 13.96
N PHE A 121 -1.48 -9.13 14.04
CA PHE A 121 -2.31 -8.93 15.24
C PHE A 121 -1.96 -9.98 16.31
N SER A 122 -2.51 -9.80 17.51
CA SER A 122 -2.55 -10.85 18.53
C SER A 122 -3.30 -12.10 18.01
N PRO A 123 -2.98 -13.31 18.50
CA PRO A 123 -3.31 -14.56 17.78
C PRO A 123 -4.81 -14.78 17.50
N ARG A 124 -5.70 -14.32 18.39
CA ARG A 124 -7.16 -14.44 18.23
C ARG A 124 -7.67 -13.64 17.02
N TYR A 125 -7.30 -12.36 16.92
CA TYR A 125 -7.70 -11.49 15.81
C TYR A 125 -6.95 -11.79 14.50
N GLU A 126 -5.70 -12.30 14.56
CA GLU A 126 -4.94 -12.70 13.36
C GLU A 126 -5.62 -13.84 12.60
N ALA A 127 -6.28 -14.78 13.29
CA ALA A 127 -7.04 -15.86 12.66
C ALA A 127 -8.28 -15.33 11.93
N ALA A 128 -9.11 -14.52 12.59
CA ALA A 128 -10.29 -13.91 11.99
C ALA A 128 -9.96 -12.97 10.82
N TYR A 129 -8.85 -12.23 10.92
CA TYR A 129 -8.32 -11.42 9.83
C TYR A 129 -7.86 -12.25 8.62
N ALA A 130 -7.19 -13.39 8.85
CA ALA A 130 -6.77 -14.29 7.79
C ALA A 130 -7.96 -14.89 7.03
N ASP A 131 -9.01 -15.32 7.73
CA ASP A 131 -10.21 -15.88 7.09
C ASP A 131 -11.03 -14.81 6.35
N TYR A 132 -11.11 -13.59 6.90
CA TYR A 132 -11.69 -12.43 6.21
C TYR A 132 -10.96 -12.14 4.88
N ILE A 133 -9.62 -12.13 4.89
CA ILE A 133 -8.84 -11.88 3.68
C ILE A 133 -8.96 -13.01 2.66
N GLN A 134 -8.94 -14.27 3.08
CA GLN A 134 -9.03 -15.41 2.14
C GLN A 134 -10.34 -15.37 1.33
N ARG A 135 -11.45 -14.90 1.93
CA ARG A 135 -12.73 -14.73 1.24
C ARG A 135 -12.69 -13.58 0.22
N ASP A 136 -12.11 -12.43 0.58
CA ASP A 136 -12.03 -11.23 -0.29
C ASP A 136 -10.90 -11.31 -1.34
N SER A 137 -9.88 -12.16 -1.17
CA SER A 137 -8.76 -12.32 -2.11
C SER A 137 -8.99 -13.39 -3.20
N LEU A 138 -9.82 -14.41 -2.94
CA LEU A 138 -10.00 -15.58 -3.80
C LEU A 138 -10.27 -15.26 -5.28
N GLY A 139 -11.16 -14.31 -5.57
CA GLY A 139 -11.44 -13.90 -6.96
C GLY A 139 -10.24 -13.26 -7.67
N ARG A 140 -9.43 -12.47 -6.94
CA ARG A 140 -8.21 -11.83 -7.48
C ARG A 140 -7.10 -12.84 -7.72
N ILE A 141 -6.96 -13.82 -6.81
CA ILE A 141 -5.98 -14.90 -6.94
C ILE A 141 -6.30 -15.80 -8.13
N ARG A 142 -7.57 -16.22 -8.31
CA ARG A 142 -8.00 -16.98 -9.50
C ARG A 142 -7.71 -16.21 -10.81
N PHE A 143 -8.04 -14.92 -10.87
CA PHE A 143 -7.70 -14.07 -12.02
C PHE A 143 -6.19 -13.98 -12.26
N CYS A 144 -5.39 -13.79 -11.20
CA CYS A 144 -3.93 -13.72 -11.29
C CYS A 144 -3.30 -15.03 -11.75
N PHE A 145 -3.83 -16.18 -11.33
CA PHE A 145 -3.38 -17.50 -11.80
C PHE A 145 -3.77 -17.76 -13.26
N LEU A 146 -4.98 -17.38 -13.68
CA LEU A 146 -5.41 -17.48 -15.08
C LEU A 146 -4.54 -16.60 -16.00
N LEU A 147 -4.33 -15.34 -15.62
CA LEU A 147 -3.48 -14.39 -16.35
C LEU A 147 -2.02 -14.88 -16.40
N GLY A 148 -1.50 -15.39 -15.28
CA GLY A 148 -0.15 -15.97 -15.19
C GLY A 148 0.03 -17.21 -16.07
N ALA A 149 -0.94 -18.13 -16.05
CA ALA A 149 -0.93 -19.32 -16.90
C ALA A 149 -0.93 -18.95 -18.39
N VAL A 150 -1.85 -18.08 -18.83
CA VAL A 150 -1.98 -17.67 -20.24
C VAL A 150 -0.73 -16.91 -20.70
N ALA A 151 -0.29 -15.90 -19.94
CA ALA A 151 0.87 -15.09 -20.32
C ALA A 151 2.17 -15.91 -20.36
N LEU A 152 2.39 -16.82 -19.39
CA LEU A 152 3.57 -17.66 -19.36
C LEU A 152 3.53 -18.74 -20.47
N SER A 153 2.35 -19.29 -20.78
CA SER A 153 2.19 -20.24 -21.90
C SER A 153 2.51 -19.59 -23.25
N LEU A 154 1.99 -18.38 -23.49
CA LEU A 154 2.26 -17.61 -24.71
C LEU A 154 3.73 -17.21 -24.81
N TYR A 155 4.35 -16.78 -23.71
CA TYR A 155 5.79 -16.48 -23.64
C TYR A 155 6.64 -17.72 -23.99
N VAL A 156 6.36 -18.86 -23.36
CA VAL A 156 7.08 -20.13 -23.58
C VAL A 156 6.91 -20.63 -25.02
N TRP A 157 5.69 -20.54 -25.57
CA TRP A 157 5.40 -20.92 -26.96
C TRP A 157 6.13 -20.03 -27.98
N TRP A 158 6.23 -18.73 -27.71
CA TRP A 158 6.97 -17.77 -28.54
C TRP A 158 8.50 -17.98 -28.45
N ASP A 159 9.02 -18.24 -27.25
CA ASP A 159 10.44 -18.52 -26.99
C ASP A 159 10.89 -19.83 -27.68
N ALA A 160 10.08 -20.88 -27.61
CA ALA A 160 10.33 -22.16 -28.29
C ALA A 160 10.39 -22.06 -29.83
N GLN A 161 9.78 -21.04 -30.42
CA GLN A 161 9.87 -20.78 -31.87
C GLN A 161 11.18 -20.11 -32.28
N GLN A 162 11.91 -19.47 -31.35
CA GLN A 162 13.11 -18.70 -31.67
C GLN A 162 14.27 -19.59 -32.15
N PRO A 163 15.12 -19.10 -33.07
CA PRO A 163 16.30 -19.84 -33.53
C PRO A 163 17.32 -20.07 -32.40
N SER A 164 17.40 -19.17 -31.41
CA SER A 164 18.25 -19.31 -30.22
C SER A 164 17.85 -20.50 -29.33
N TYR A 165 16.54 -20.74 -29.14
CA TYR A 165 16.04 -21.91 -28.42
C TYR A 165 16.46 -23.19 -29.15
N LYS A 166 16.16 -23.25 -30.45
CA LYS A 166 16.43 -24.40 -31.33
C LYS A 166 17.93 -24.74 -31.39
N ALA A 167 18.81 -23.73 -31.47
CA ALA A 167 20.26 -23.92 -31.46
C ALA A 167 20.83 -24.38 -30.11
N THR A 168 20.12 -24.16 -29.00
CA THR A 168 20.59 -24.54 -27.65
C THR A 168 20.00 -25.88 -27.19
N ALA A 169 18.79 -26.21 -27.65
CA ALA A 169 18.05 -27.41 -27.29
C ALA A 169 18.75 -28.73 -27.70
N THR A 170 19.49 -28.72 -28.81
CA THR A 170 20.22 -29.89 -29.34
C THR A 170 21.52 -30.22 -28.59
N MET A 171 21.97 -29.37 -27.67
CA MET A 171 23.20 -29.63 -26.90
C MET A 171 22.94 -30.59 -25.73
N PRO A 172 23.89 -31.49 -25.40
CA PRO A 172 23.79 -32.33 -24.20
C PRO A 172 23.80 -31.48 -22.93
N PHE A 173 23.10 -31.96 -21.88
CA PHE A 173 23.12 -31.33 -20.57
C PHE A 173 23.88 -32.17 -19.54
N TRP A 174 23.42 -33.39 -19.30
CA TRP A 174 24.00 -34.35 -18.36
C TRP A 174 24.02 -35.73 -19.00
N GLU A 175 25.13 -36.44 -18.84
CA GLU A 175 25.23 -37.87 -19.12
C GLU A 175 24.92 -38.62 -17.83
N LEU A 176 23.85 -39.42 -17.84
CA LEU A 176 23.42 -40.26 -16.72
C LEU A 176 23.52 -41.72 -17.16
N SER A 177 23.78 -42.63 -16.22
CA SER A 177 23.90 -44.08 -16.49
C SER A 177 22.62 -44.74 -17.01
N LEU A 178 21.50 -44.00 -17.05
CA LEU A 178 20.21 -44.42 -17.60
C LEU A 178 19.86 -43.74 -18.93
N GLY A 179 20.73 -42.88 -19.48
CA GLY A 179 20.55 -42.22 -20.77
C GLY A 179 20.98 -40.74 -20.79
N ASN A 180 21.20 -40.21 -21.99
CA ASN A 180 21.62 -38.83 -22.20
C ASN A 180 20.41 -37.89 -22.13
N VAL A 181 20.35 -37.03 -21.12
CA VAL A 181 19.30 -36.00 -21.00
C VAL A 181 19.71 -34.78 -21.81
N THR A 182 18.92 -34.43 -22.84
CA THR A 182 19.20 -33.28 -23.68
C THR A 182 18.76 -31.98 -22.99
N ARG A 183 19.31 -30.83 -23.41
CA ARG A 183 18.80 -29.54 -22.93
C ARG A 183 17.37 -29.29 -23.34
N LYS A 184 16.92 -29.84 -24.48
CA LYS A 184 15.51 -29.81 -24.89
C LYS A 184 14.62 -30.40 -23.81
N ASP A 185 14.91 -31.60 -23.30
CA ASP A 185 14.04 -32.29 -22.33
C ASP A 185 13.93 -31.49 -21.02
N MET A 186 15.06 -30.98 -20.52
CA MET A 186 15.09 -30.07 -19.36
C MET A 186 14.32 -28.77 -19.60
N LEU A 187 14.48 -28.15 -20.78
CA LEU A 187 13.77 -26.92 -21.13
C LEU A 187 12.27 -27.15 -21.33
N ASP A 188 11.85 -28.28 -21.90
CA ASP A 188 10.46 -28.64 -22.13
C ASP A 188 9.76 -28.98 -20.78
N VAL A 189 10.43 -29.68 -19.86
CA VAL A 189 9.94 -29.89 -18.48
C VAL A 189 9.76 -28.53 -17.77
N LEU A 190 10.76 -27.66 -17.78
CA LEU A 190 10.66 -26.31 -17.18
C LEU A 190 9.58 -25.44 -17.87
N SER A 191 9.43 -25.58 -19.19
CA SER A 191 8.40 -24.92 -20.01
C SER A 191 6.99 -25.31 -19.59
N ILE A 192 6.77 -26.58 -19.24
CA ILE A 192 5.46 -27.10 -18.83
C ILE A 192 5.20 -26.82 -17.35
N THR A 193 6.18 -27.03 -16.46
CA THR A 193 6.01 -26.91 -14.99
C THR A 193 5.53 -25.51 -14.57
N GLY A 194 6.04 -24.45 -15.19
CA GLY A 194 5.64 -23.06 -14.89
C GLY A 194 4.13 -22.84 -15.08
N PRO A 195 3.58 -22.88 -16.31
CA PRO A 195 2.15 -22.75 -16.57
C PRO A 195 1.30 -23.81 -15.87
N ALA A 196 1.74 -25.08 -15.82
CA ALA A 196 1.00 -26.14 -15.15
C ALA A 196 0.80 -25.85 -13.66
N SER A 197 1.78 -25.28 -12.96
CA SER A 197 1.64 -24.91 -11.55
C SER A 197 0.55 -23.86 -11.32
N PHE A 198 0.41 -22.88 -12.21
CA PHE A 198 -0.71 -21.91 -12.17
C PHE A 198 -2.06 -22.59 -12.44
N LEU A 199 -2.16 -23.47 -13.44
CA LEU A 199 -3.40 -24.17 -13.79
C LEU A 199 -3.86 -25.14 -12.68
N VAL A 200 -2.93 -25.92 -12.11
CA VAL A 200 -3.20 -26.77 -10.94
C VAL A 200 -3.67 -25.92 -9.76
N SER A 201 -3.03 -24.78 -9.51
CA SER A 201 -3.43 -23.86 -8.43
C SER A 201 -4.79 -23.20 -8.69
N LEU A 202 -5.15 -22.94 -9.96
CA LEU A 202 -6.49 -22.47 -10.35
C LEU A 202 -7.56 -23.56 -10.13
N GLY A 203 -7.27 -24.83 -10.42
CA GLY A 203 -8.13 -25.96 -10.10
C GLY A 203 -8.33 -26.15 -8.59
N LEU A 204 -7.23 -26.18 -7.82
CA LEU A 204 -7.24 -26.29 -6.35
C LEU A 204 -7.98 -25.12 -5.68
N THR A 205 -7.84 -23.89 -6.19
CA THR A 205 -8.62 -22.73 -5.69
C THR A 205 -10.07 -22.71 -6.16
N SER A 206 -10.46 -23.57 -7.10
CA SER A 206 -11.85 -23.69 -7.57
C SER A 206 -12.70 -24.60 -6.67
N MET A 207 -12.11 -25.61 -6.04
CA MET A 207 -12.78 -26.55 -5.13
C MET A 207 -12.87 -26.01 -3.68
N PRO A 208 -14.08 -25.73 -3.13
CA PRO A 208 -14.21 -25.09 -1.81
C PRO A 208 -13.59 -25.88 -0.64
N CYS A 209 -13.70 -27.21 -0.69
CA CYS A 209 -13.12 -28.11 0.32
C CYS A 209 -11.59 -28.04 0.36
N LEU A 210 -10.92 -27.89 -0.79
CA LEU A 210 -9.46 -27.81 -0.88
C LEU A 210 -8.93 -26.44 -0.47
N VAL A 211 -9.65 -25.35 -0.77
CA VAL A 211 -9.34 -24.00 -0.28
C VAL A 211 -9.27 -23.96 1.25
N SER A 212 -10.24 -24.58 1.93
CA SER A 212 -10.24 -24.72 3.39
C SER A 212 -9.05 -25.57 3.88
N ARG A 213 -8.82 -26.74 3.28
CA ARG A 213 -7.80 -27.70 3.72
C ARG A 213 -6.36 -27.21 3.56
N PHE A 214 -6.02 -26.55 2.45
CA PHE A 214 -4.66 -26.09 2.19
C PHE A 214 -4.35 -24.70 2.76
N ARG A 215 -5.39 -23.88 3.04
CA ARG A 215 -5.34 -22.42 3.25
C ARG A 215 -4.75 -21.69 2.05
N LEU A 216 -5.56 -20.81 1.47
CA LEU A 216 -5.32 -20.13 0.19
C LEU A 216 -3.94 -19.42 0.12
N GLU A 217 -3.48 -18.87 1.23
CA GLU A 217 -2.18 -18.19 1.37
C GLU A 217 -0.98 -19.13 1.12
N ARG A 218 -1.02 -20.37 1.65
CA ARG A 218 0.06 -21.36 1.46
C ARG A 218 0.14 -21.82 0.01
N LEU A 219 -1.04 -22.02 -0.62
CA LEU A 219 -1.12 -22.37 -2.02
C LEU A 219 -0.51 -21.25 -2.88
N THR A 220 -0.88 -19.98 -2.67
CA THR A 220 -0.24 -18.87 -3.39
C THR A 220 1.28 -18.82 -3.20
N PHE A 221 1.78 -18.99 -1.97
CA PHE A 221 3.22 -18.99 -1.71
C PHE A 221 3.93 -20.07 -2.53
N LEU A 222 3.38 -21.30 -2.54
CA LEU A 222 3.94 -22.42 -3.30
C LEU A 222 3.88 -22.20 -4.82
N THR A 223 2.76 -21.73 -5.37
CA THR A 223 2.63 -21.45 -6.81
C THR A 223 3.71 -20.46 -7.26
N PHE A 224 3.83 -19.32 -6.56
CA PHE A 224 4.79 -18.28 -6.95
C PHE A 224 6.24 -18.71 -6.72
N ALA A 225 6.53 -19.53 -5.70
CA ALA A 225 7.86 -20.11 -5.50
C ALA A 225 8.27 -21.07 -6.63
N VAL A 226 7.36 -21.97 -7.06
CA VAL A 226 7.62 -22.91 -8.16
C VAL A 226 7.79 -22.16 -9.49
N VAL A 227 6.90 -21.20 -9.81
CA VAL A 227 7.02 -20.40 -11.04
C VAL A 227 8.34 -19.62 -11.04
N ALA A 228 8.71 -18.97 -9.93
CA ALA A 228 9.97 -18.26 -9.83
C ALA A 228 11.17 -19.20 -10.05
N LEU A 229 11.18 -20.37 -9.40
CA LEU A 229 12.26 -21.36 -9.54
C LEU A 229 12.39 -21.86 -10.99
N THR A 230 11.28 -22.16 -11.68
CA THR A 230 11.34 -22.56 -13.10
C THR A 230 11.92 -21.47 -14.01
N LEU A 231 11.58 -20.20 -13.77
CA LEU A 231 12.14 -19.06 -14.50
C LEU A 231 13.64 -18.85 -14.20
N VAL A 232 14.06 -19.00 -12.95
CA VAL A 232 15.46 -18.89 -12.52
C VAL A 232 16.33 -20.02 -13.11
N LEU A 233 15.79 -21.25 -13.17
CA LEU A 233 16.46 -22.43 -13.75
C LEU A 233 16.50 -22.42 -15.29
N ARG A 234 15.47 -21.87 -15.97
CA ARG A 234 15.45 -21.77 -17.44
C ARG A 234 16.65 -20.99 -17.98
N LYS A 235 17.07 -19.92 -17.29
CA LYS A 235 18.16 -19.04 -17.73
C LYS A 235 19.50 -19.77 -17.97
N PRO A 236 20.10 -20.49 -17.00
CA PRO A 236 21.35 -21.21 -17.22
C PRO A 236 21.19 -22.42 -18.15
N VAL A 237 20.09 -23.18 -18.07
CA VAL A 237 19.87 -24.35 -18.96
C VAL A 237 19.79 -23.93 -20.43
N GLY A 238 19.06 -22.85 -20.73
CA GLY A 238 18.99 -22.28 -22.08
C GLY A 238 20.11 -21.29 -22.43
N ARG A 239 21.13 -21.13 -21.56
CA ARG A 239 22.28 -20.21 -21.72
C ARG A 239 21.89 -18.76 -22.12
N TYR A 240 20.73 -18.29 -21.68
CA TYR A 240 20.21 -16.96 -22.01
C TYR A 240 21.00 -15.84 -21.35
N LYS A 241 21.30 -14.76 -22.09
CA LYS A 241 21.96 -13.56 -21.56
C LYS A 241 20.95 -12.53 -21.01
N GLY A 242 21.36 -11.78 -20.00
CA GLY A 242 20.61 -10.64 -19.45
C GLY A 242 19.49 -11.01 -18.47
N PRO A 243 18.69 -10.02 -18.01
CA PRO A 243 17.68 -10.21 -16.98
C PRO A 243 16.50 -11.06 -17.43
N VAL A 244 15.97 -11.85 -16.49
CA VAL A 244 14.74 -12.62 -16.64
C VAL A 244 13.55 -11.68 -16.43
N LEU A 245 13.18 -10.92 -17.47
CA LEU A 245 12.09 -9.94 -17.41
C LEU A 245 10.76 -10.50 -16.86
N PRO A 246 10.35 -11.76 -17.14
CA PRO A 246 9.19 -12.37 -16.50
C PRO A 246 9.27 -12.46 -14.97
N LEU A 247 10.47 -12.54 -14.38
CA LEU A 247 10.68 -12.57 -12.93
C LEU A 247 10.38 -11.21 -12.28
N VAL A 248 10.72 -10.10 -12.96
CA VAL A 248 10.34 -8.74 -12.54
C VAL A 248 8.82 -8.62 -12.47
N ILE A 249 8.14 -9.14 -13.50
CA ILE A 249 6.66 -9.13 -13.60
C ILE A 249 6.03 -10.01 -12.52
N LEU A 250 6.63 -11.16 -12.19
CA LEU A 250 6.16 -12.08 -11.15
C LEU A 250 6.20 -11.47 -9.74
N LEU A 251 7.14 -10.56 -9.46
CA LEU A 251 7.21 -9.84 -8.18
C LEU A 251 6.04 -8.86 -7.97
N ILE A 252 5.42 -8.36 -9.05
CA ILE A 252 4.32 -7.38 -8.99
C ILE A 252 3.09 -7.95 -8.27
N PRO A 253 2.50 -9.11 -8.65
CA PRO A 253 1.36 -9.68 -7.94
C PRO A 253 1.71 -10.15 -6.52
N ILE A 254 2.93 -10.64 -6.26
CA ILE A 254 3.39 -11.10 -4.92
C ILE A 254 3.28 -9.99 -3.86
N PHE A 255 3.57 -8.75 -4.24
CA PHE A 255 3.50 -7.58 -3.36
C PHE A 255 2.26 -6.70 -3.56
N GLY A 256 1.40 -7.00 -4.54
CA GLY A 256 0.34 -6.05 -4.95
C GLY A 256 -1.06 -6.60 -5.13
N ILE A 257 -1.23 -7.89 -5.45
CA ILE A 257 -2.52 -8.43 -5.95
C ILE A 257 -2.98 -9.67 -5.17
N THR A 258 -2.05 -10.53 -4.74
CA THR A 258 -2.38 -11.82 -4.10
C THR A 258 -2.88 -11.67 -2.66
N ARG A 259 -2.63 -10.53 -2.01
CA ARG A 259 -3.07 -10.20 -0.63
C ARG A 259 -2.58 -11.15 0.47
N MET A 260 -1.60 -12.01 0.16
CA MET A 260 -0.79 -12.75 1.14
C MET A 260 -0.23 -11.79 2.21
N ARG A 261 0.04 -12.27 3.44
CA ARG A 261 0.55 -11.40 4.50
C ARG A 261 2.00 -10.96 4.26
N PHE A 262 2.29 -9.72 4.68
CA PHE A 262 3.54 -9.00 4.44
C PHE A 262 4.78 -9.84 4.76
N ARG A 263 4.82 -10.52 5.92
CA ARG A 263 5.92 -11.42 6.28
C ARG A 263 6.21 -12.48 5.21
N LEU A 264 5.18 -13.11 4.63
CA LEU A 264 5.35 -14.16 3.63
C LEU A 264 5.70 -13.59 2.25
N SER A 265 5.13 -12.46 1.83
CA SER A 265 5.56 -11.78 0.59
C SER A 265 7.02 -11.33 0.66
N CYS A 266 7.48 -10.82 1.82
CA CYS A 266 8.88 -10.47 2.04
C CYS A 266 9.80 -11.70 1.99
N ILE A 267 9.45 -12.79 2.69
CA ILE A 267 10.21 -14.05 2.66
C ILE A 267 10.29 -14.61 1.23
N LEU A 268 9.18 -14.58 0.49
CA LEU A 268 9.14 -15.06 -0.90
C LEU A 268 9.99 -14.18 -1.82
N GLY A 269 9.83 -12.86 -1.77
CA GLY A 269 10.58 -11.93 -2.62
C GLY A 269 12.09 -12.01 -2.40
N TRP A 270 12.55 -11.94 -1.15
CA TRP A 270 13.97 -12.09 -0.82
C TRP A 270 14.48 -13.50 -1.08
N GLY A 271 13.67 -14.53 -0.84
CA GLY A 271 13.99 -15.92 -1.22
C GLY A 271 14.26 -16.06 -2.72
N ILE A 272 13.39 -15.50 -3.57
CA ILE A 272 13.58 -15.46 -5.03
C ILE A 272 14.88 -14.73 -5.40
N CYS A 273 15.19 -13.61 -4.74
CA CYS A 273 16.41 -12.83 -5.00
C CYS A 273 17.69 -13.62 -4.64
N VAL A 274 17.72 -14.25 -3.46
CA VAL A 274 18.85 -15.07 -3.01
C VAL A 274 19.00 -16.33 -3.87
N VAL A 275 17.91 -17.02 -4.17
CA VAL A 275 17.90 -18.21 -5.05
C VAL A 275 18.38 -17.84 -6.46
N TYR A 276 18.02 -16.66 -6.99
CA TYR A 276 18.55 -16.15 -8.25
C TYR A 276 20.08 -16.01 -8.20
N VAL A 277 20.61 -15.26 -7.23
CA VAL A 277 22.06 -15.05 -7.06
C VAL A 277 22.80 -16.39 -7.00
N VAL A 278 22.38 -17.26 -6.08
CA VAL A 278 23.07 -18.54 -5.82
C VAL A 278 23.06 -19.43 -7.07
N ILE A 279 21.92 -19.57 -7.75
CA ILE A 279 21.83 -20.40 -8.96
C ILE A 279 22.66 -19.81 -10.11
N GLN A 280 22.59 -18.49 -10.36
CA GLN A 280 23.37 -17.91 -11.46
C GLN A 280 24.89 -17.95 -11.19
N MET A 281 25.33 -17.74 -9.95
CA MET A 281 26.74 -17.81 -9.57
C MET A 281 27.31 -19.24 -9.65
N ILE A 282 26.55 -20.24 -9.16
CA ILE A 282 26.93 -21.65 -9.30
C ILE A 282 27.00 -22.04 -10.78
N ALA A 283 25.98 -21.68 -11.58
CA ALA A 283 25.97 -21.93 -13.01
C ALA A 283 27.17 -21.27 -13.73
N LYS A 284 27.58 -20.05 -13.32
CA LYS A 284 28.74 -19.37 -13.92
C LYS A 284 30.05 -20.13 -13.68
N HIS A 285 30.20 -20.74 -12.50
CA HIS A 285 31.35 -21.56 -12.12
C HIS A 285 31.34 -22.95 -12.78
N GLN A 286 30.16 -23.46 -13.16
CA GLN A 286 30.00 -24.75 -13.85
C GLN A 286 30.09 -24.66 -15.39
N LEU A 287 30.30 -23.47 -15.95
CA LEU A 287 30.46 -23.26 -17.39
C LEU A 287 31.93 -23.17 -17.80
N ASP A 288 32.27 -23.84 -18.90
CA ASP A 288 33.60 -23.83 -19.53
C ASP A 288 34.13 -22.41 -19.73
N ALA A 289 35.43 -22.18 -19.64
CA ALA A 289 36.02 -20.83 -19.69
C ALA A 289 35.61 -20.03 -20.95
N ALA A 290 35.45 -20.68 -22.11
CA ALA A 290 34.93 -20.05 -23.33
C ALA A 290 33.44 -19.66 -23.19
N THR A 291 32.61 -20.59 -22.70
CA THR A 291 31.17 -20.36 -22.50
C THR A 291 30.89 -19.32 -21.41
N SER A 292 31.64 -19.34 -20.30
CA SER A 292 31.47 -18.43 -19.16
C SER A 292 31.95 -16.99 -19.47
N ARG A 293 32.83 -16.82 -20.47
CA ARG A 293 33.13 -15.50 -21.08
C ARG A 293 32.02 -15.01 -22.02
N ALA A 294 31.30 -15.93 -22.68
CA ALA A 294 30.22 -15.59 -23.60
C ALA A 294 28.87 -15.33 -22.89
N TRP A 295 28.66 -15.85 -21.69
CA TRP A 295 27.47 -15.63 -20.85
C TRP A 295 27.57 -14.33 -20.02
N ASP A 296 26.63 -14.08 -19.12
CA ASP A 296 26.62 -12.92 -18.23
C ASP A 296 27.89 -12.85 -17.35
N SER A 297 28.42 -11.65 -17.14
CA SER A 297 29.51 -11.41 -16.19
C SER A 297 29.01 -11.50 -14.73
N GLN A 298 29.94 -11.60 -13.77
CA GLN A 298 29.58 -11.55 -12.35
C GLN A 298 28.90 -10.21 -12.01
N SER A 299 29.41 -9.11 -12.56
CA SER A 299 28.82 -7.77 -12.49
C SER A 299 27.42 -7.67 -13.12
N ASP A 300 27.14 -8.35 -14.24
CA ASP A 300 25.80 -8.41 -14.81
C ASP A 300 24.82 -9.11 -13.86
N ILE A 301 25.23 -10.24 -13.26
CA ILE A 301 24.42 -10.99 -12.30
C ILE A 301 24.15 -10.12 -11.06
N MET A 302 25.14 -9.37 -10.56
CA MET A 302 24.98 -8.43 -9.44
C MET A 302 24.07 -7.24 -9.80
N TYR A 303 24.25 -6.60 -10.96
CA TYR A 303 23.39 -5.49 -11.42
C TYR A 303 21.92 -5.94 -11.50
N GLN A 304 21.68 -7.08 -12.15
CA GLN A 304 20.34 -7.65 -12.29
C GLN A 304 19.73 -7.98 -10.93
N THR A 305 20.52 -8.55 -10.01
CA THR A 305 20.13 -8.81 -8.62
C THR A 305 19.68 -7.54 -7.89
N VAL A 306 20.48 -6.47 -7.95
CA VAL A 306 20.15 -5.18 -7.31
C VAL A 306 18.85 -4.60 -7.87
N ASN A 307 18.56 -4.80 -9.16
CA ASN A 307 17.30 -4.36 -9.76
C ASN A 307 16.09 -5.20 -9.33
N TYR A 308 16.23 -6.53 -9.17
CA TYR A 308 15.18 -7.32 -8.50
C TYR A 308 15.01 -6.87 -7.04
N ALA A 309 16.09 -6.56 -6.32
CA ALA A 309 16.03 -6.08 -4.94
C ALA A 309 15.37 -4.70 -4.81
N MET A 310 15.65 -3.73 -5.68
CA MET A 310 14.88 -2.47 -5.81
C MET A 310 13.39 -2.75 -6.08
N SER A 311 13.10 -3.70 -6.98
CA SER A 311 11.72 -4.11 -7.30
C SER A 311 10.99 -4.69 -6.08
N ILE A 312 11.69 -5.49 -5.28
CA ILE A 312 11.24 -6.07 -4.01
C ILE A 312 11.03 -4.98 -2.97
N ILE A 313 11.96 -4.04 -2.78
CA ILE A 313 11.85 -2.95 -1.78
C ILE A 313 10.66 -2.04 -2.11
N GLY A 314 10.51 -1.62 -3.37
CA GLY A 314 9.32 -0.86 -3.81
C GLY A 314 8.02 -1.65 -3.62
N GLY A 315 8.05 -2.95 -3.86
CA GLY A 315 6.95 -3.87 -3.56
C GLY A 315 6.62 -3.93 -2.06
N MET A 316 7.61 -4.14 -1.20
CA MET A 316 7.49 -4.23 0.26
C MET A 316 6.88 -2.96 0.86
N VAL A 317 7.36 -1.77 0.47
CA VAL A 317 6.88 -0.49 1.02
C VAL A 317 5.42 -0.23 0.59
N SER A 318 5.07 -0.55 -0.65
CA SER A 318 3.68 -0.52 -1.13
C SER A 318 2.81 -1.52 -0.36
N HIS A 319 3.25 -2.78 -0.27
CA HIS A 319 2.50 -3.87 0.35
C HIS A 319 2.25 -3.64 1.84
N TYR A 320 3.26 -3.16 2.58
CA TYR A 320 3.12 -2.80 4.00
C TYR A 320 2.01 -1.76 4.19
N ARG A 321 1.96 -0.72 3.34
CA ARG A 321 0.93 0.32 3.42
C ARG A 321 -0.46 -0.23 3.08
N GLN A 322 -0.58 -1.06 2.05
CA GLN A 322 -1.83 -1.73 1.69
C GLN A 322 -2.29 -2.72 2.77
N GLU A 323 -1.39 -3.44 3.43
CA GLU A 323 -1.72 -4.33 4.54
C GLU A 323 -2.11 -3.56 5.80
N LEU A 324 -1.38 -2.48 6.15
CA LEU A 324 -1.73 -1.59 7.25
C LEU A 324 -3.12 -0.97 7.05
N LEU A 325 -3.49 -0.62 5.81
CA LEU A 325 -4.85 -0.18 5.47
C LEU A 325 -5.89 -1.33 5.55
N ARG A 326 -5.57 -2.55 5.09
CA ARG A 326 -6.44 -3.73 5.26
C ARG A 326 -6.70 -4.05 6.73
N ARG A 327 -5.65 -4.02 7.56
CA ARG A 327 -5.70 -4.26 9.01
C ARG A 327 -6.47 -3.17 9.76
N ARG A 328 -6.26 -1.89 9.44
CA ARG A 328 -7.08 -0.79 9.96
C ARG A 328 -8.55 -0.89 9.54
N ASN A 329 -8.82 -1.26 8.29
CA ASN A 329 -10.19 -1.52 7.81
C ASN A 329 -10.86 -2.74 8.47
N PHE A 330 -10.08 -3.73 8.93
CA PHE A 330 -10.58 -4.84 9.73
C PHE A 330 -10.83 -4.41 11.18
N ALA A 331 -9.89 -3.71 11.82
CA ALA A 331 -10.04 -3.20 13.19
C ALA A 331 -11.25 -2.26 13.34
N LEU A 332 -11.52 -1.40 12.34
CA LEU A 332 -12.72 -0.56 12.33
C LEU A 332 -14.04 -1.34 12.18
N LYS A 333 -14.02 -2.64 11.86
CA LYS A 333 -15.20 -3.53 11.85
C LYS A 333 -15.36 -4.37 13.12
N LEU A 334 -14.39 -4.34 14.04
CA LEU A 334 -14.55 -4.97 15.36
C LEU A 334 -15.51 -4.13 16.21
N PRO A 335 -16.33 -4.74 17.08
CA PRO A 335 -17.25 -4.02 17.97
C PRO A 335 -16.52 -3.19 19.03
N PHE A 336 -17.20 -2.16 19.54
CA PHE A 336 -16.63 -1.19 20.50
C PHE A 336 -16.41 -1.75 21.91
N THR A 337 -17.06 -2.87 22.27
CA THR A 337 -17.19 -3.35 23.66
C THR A 337 -16.10 -4.33 24.09
N GLY A 338 -15.53 -5.10 23.15
CA GLY A 338 -14.33 -5.94 23.32
C GLY A 338 -14.17 -6.65 24.67
N LEU A 339 -15.18 -7.39 25.11
CA LEU A 339 -15.27 -8.07 26.42
C LEU A 339 -15.71 -9.55 26.32
N THR A 340 -15.94 -10.06 25.11
CA THR A 340 -16.50 -11.39 24.84
C THR A 340 -15.79 -12.07 23.66
N ASP A 341 -15.82 -13.40 23.59
CA ASP A 341 -15.15 -14.15 22.50
C ASP A 341 -15.77 -13.92 21.11
N ASP A 342 -16.99 -13.39 21.03
CA ASP A 342 -17.61 -12.95 19.77
C ASP A 342 -16.94 -11.70 19.18
N ASP A 343 -16.28 -10.87 19.99
CA ASP A 343 -15.73 -9.58 19.57
C ASP A 343 -14.53 -9.71 18.59
N CYS A 344 -14.05 -10.93 18.34
CA CYS A 344 -13.10 -11.24 17.27
C CYS A 344 -13.72 -11.31 15.87
N LYS A 345 -15.06 -11.36 15.74
CA LYS A 345 -15.77 -11.44 14.46
C LYS A 345 -15.94 -10.02 13.88
N PRO A 346 -15.54 -9.76 12.62
CA PRO A 346 -15.82 -8.48 11.99
C PRO A 346 -17.33 -8.35 11.73
N MET A 347 -17.91 -7.21 12.11
CA MET A 347 -19.29 -6.88 11.79
C MET A 347 -19.52 -6.95 10.28
N SER A 348 -20.66 -7.52 9.88
CA SER A 348 -21.06 -7.49 8.47
C SER A 348 -21.43 -6.06 8.06
N MET A 349 -21.32 -5.78 6.76
CA MET A 349 -21.44 -4.44 6.20
C MET A 349 -22.42 -4.47 5.02
N ASP A 350 -23.47 -5.29 5.14
CA ASP A 350 -24.32 -5.69 4.02
C ASP A 350 -25.12 -4.51 3.45
N ASN A 351 -25.37 -3.51 4.32
CA ASN A 351 -26.12 -2.29 4.05
C ASN A 351 -25.26 -1.29 3.24
N PHE A 352 -23.99 -1.09 3.62
CA PHE A 352 -23.06 -0.18 2.91
C PHE A 352 -22.40 -0.85 1.70
N ARG A 353 -23.20 -1.07 0.65
CA ARG A 353 -22.72 -1.57 -0.65
C ARG A 353 -21.75 -0.58 -1.30
N LYS A 354 -20.44 -0.79 -1.09
CA LYS A 354 -19.30 -0.06 -1.71
C LYS A 354 -19.45 0.19 -3.23
N ARG A 355 -20.16 -0.69 -3.94
CA ARG A 355 -20.43 -0.62 -5.39
C ARG A 355 -21.55 0.36 -5.78
N SER A 356 -22.27 0.90 -4.80
CA SER A 356 -23.39 1.83 -4.99
C SER A 356 -22.91 3.27 -4.84
N LEU A 357 -22.23 3.62 -3.74
CA LEU A 357 -21.69 4.97 -3.49
C LEU A 357 -20.63 5.46 -4.49
N MET A 358 -20.02 4.58 -5.30
CA MET A 358 -18.86 4.91 -6.14
C MET A 358 -18.93 4.32 -7.55
N HIS A 359 -18.39 5.05 -8.52
CA HIS A 359 -18.25 4.61 -9.91
C HIS A 359 -17.23 3.47 -10.04
N ARG A 360 -17.60 2.37 -10.71
CA ARG A 360 -16.79 1.13 -10.77
C ARG A 360 -15.41 1.30 -11.40
N GLY A 361 -15.24 2.20 -12.38
CA GLY A 361 -13.97 2.39 -13.10
C GLY A 361 -13.06 3.46 -12.49
N THR A 362 -13.60 4.63 -12.16
CA THR A 362 -12.81 5.78 -11.65
C THR A 362 -12.68 5.79 -10.12
N LEU A 363 -13.39 4.90 -9.42
CA LEU A 363 -13.57 4.85 -7.97
C LEU A 363 -14.14 6.13 -7.30
N ARG A 364 -14.45 7.19 -8.06
CA ARG A 364 -15.02 8.44 -7.52
C ARG A 364 -16.35 8.18 -6.82
N PHE A 365 -16.62 8.93 -5.75
CA PHE A 365 -17.96 8.98 -5.16
C PHE A 365 -18.95 9.57 -6.18
N LYS A 366 -20.20 9.09 -6.17
CA LYS A 366 -21.30 9.67 -6.96
C LYS A 366 -21.59 11.10 -6.52
N CYS A 367 -21.68 11.32 -5.20
CA CYS A 367 -21.87 12.65 -4.63
C CYS A 367 -20.59 13.49 -4.75
N PRO A 368 -20.63 14.67 -5.40
CA PRO A 368 -19.44 15.47 -5.67
C PRO A 368 -18.83 16.07 -4.39
N GLU A 369 -19.66 16.44 -3.41
CA GLU A 369 -19.20 17.03 -2.14
C GLU A 369 -18.39 16.03 -1.30
N VAL A 370 -18.81 14.76 -1.30
CA VAL A 370 -18.08 13.66 -0.64
C VAL A 370 -16.76 13.38 -1.36
N GLU A 371 -16.70 13.47 -2.70
CA GLU A 371 -15.42 13.38 -3.43
C GLU A 371 -14.50 14.57 -3.14
N ASP A 372 -15.00 15.81 -3.06
CA ASP A 372 -14.17 16.99 -2.76
C ASP A 372 -13.59 16.97 -1.33
N LEU A 373 -14.40 16.58 -0.34
CA LEU A 373 -13.93 16.31 1.03
C LEU A 373 -12.90 15.18 1.08
N PHE A 374 -13.07 14.13 0.30
CA PHE A 374 -12.11 13.03 0.21
C PHE A 374 -10.81 13.46 -0.49
N TYR A 375 -10.90 14.24 -1.57
CA TYR A 375 -9.77 14.67 -2.40
C TYR A 375 -8.77 15.49 -1.58
N ARG A 376 -9.25 16.52 -0.87
CA ARG A 376 -8.40 17.46 -0.10
C ARG A 376 -7.54 16.76 0.96
N HIS A 377 -8.00 15.60 1.46
CA HIS A 377 -7.38 14.93 2.61
C HIS A 377 -6.83 13.52 2.27
N TRP A 378 -7.01 13.07 1.02
CA TRP A 378 -6.53 11.78 0.46
C TRP A 378 -5.16 11.32 0.99
N TYR A 379 -4.18 12.23 1.01
CA TYR A 379 -2.79 11.92 1.32
C TYR A 379 -2.44 12.12 2.81
N LEU A 380 -3.36 12.63 3.64
CA LEU A 380 -3.20 12.85 5.08
C LEU A 380 -3.90 11.78 5.93
N ILE A 381 -5.01 11.21 5.44
CA ILE A 381 -5.83 10.16 6.08
C ILE A 381 -4.97 8.99 6.63
N ASP A 382 -3.95 8.57 5.90
CA ASP A 382 -2.98 7.54 6.32
C ASP A 382 -2.25 7.88 7.64
N ALA A 383 -1.80 9.13 7.77
CA ALA A 383 -0.89 9.58 8.82
C ALA A 383 -1.64 10.10 10.07
N PHE A 384 -2.78 10.75 9.86
CA PHE A 384 -3.61 11.35 10.90
C PHE A 384 -5.04 10.76 10.85
N PRO A 385 -5.20 9.45 11.16
CA PRO A 385 -6.47 8.76 11.00
C PRO A 385 -7.59 9.33 11.87
N PHE A 386 -7.28 10.04 12.97
CA PHE A 386 -8.26 10.46 13.99
C PHE A 386 -8.52 11.98 14.06
N GLU A 387 -7.90 12.80 13.20
CA GLU A 387 -8.21 14.23 13.12
C GLU A 387 -9.39 14.50 12.17
N ASN A 388 -10.11 15.62 12.37
CA ASN A 388 -11.09 16.10 11.39
C ASN A 388 -10.33 16.40 10.08
N PRO A 389 -10.77 15.91 8.92
CA PRO A 389 -10.05 16.14 7.67
C PRO A 389 -9.73 17.62 7.43
N ASN A 390 -10.70 18.52 7.68
CA ASN A 390 -10.58 19.94 7.36
C ASN A 390 -9.68 20.75 8.32
N ALA A 391 -9.01 20.12 9.28
CA ALA A 391 -8.10 20.80 10.20
C ALA A 391 -6.82 21.24 9.48
N ALA A 392 -6.72 22.50 9.07
CA ALA A 392 -5.64 22.98 8.21
C ALA A 392 -4.22 22.81 8.81
N ALA A 393 -4.10 22.70 10.13
CA ALA A 393 -2.84 22.36 10.82
C ALA A 393 -2.17 21.08 10.28
N LEU A 394 -2.97 20.10 9.82
CA LEU A 394 -2.49 18.87 9.17
C LEU A 394 -1.60 19.16 7.94
N HIS A 395 -1.90 20.23 7.20
CA HIS A 395 -1.21 20.62 5.98
C HIS A 395 0.14 21.32 6.24
N VAL A 396 0.47 21.61 7.49
CA VAL A 396 1.84 22.01 7.88
C VAL A 396 2.77 20.79 7.95
N GLY A 397 2.23 19.61 8.30
CA GLY A 397 3.00 18.38 8.55
C GLY A 397 3.52 17.64 7.30
N VAL A 398 3.20 18.11 6.10
CA VAL A 398 3.38 17.39 4.82
C VAL A 398 4.81 16.89 4.58
N SER A 399 5.82 17.70 4.91
CA SER A 399 7.24 17.32 4.74
C SER A 399 7.64 16.09 5.57
N ARG A 400 7.00 15.87 6.73
CA ARG A 400 7.24 14.68 7.58
C ARG A 400 6.77 13.38 6.91
N VAL A 401 5.78 13.48 6.02
CA VAL A 401 5.23 12.35 5.25
C VAL A 401 6.11 12.05 4.04
N LEU A 402 6.57 13.08 3.32
CA LEU A 402 7.31 12.92 2.07
C LEU A 402 8.81 12.63 2.26
N ARG A 403 9.42 13.03 3.38
CA ARG A 403 10.89 12.93 3.60
C ARG A 403 11.48 11.54 3.33
N PHE A 404 10.81 10.46 3.73
CA PHE A 404 11.34 9.11 3.55
C PHE A 404 11.14 8.58 2.12
N ALA A 405 10.12 9.06 1.40
CA ALA A 405 9.96 8.80 -0.04
C ALA A 405 11.12 9.45 -0.82
N LEU A 406 11.44 10.70 -0.45
CA LEU A 406 12.52 11.48 -1.03
C LEU A 406 13.90 10.85 -0.73
N ILE A 407 14.20 10.48 0.53
CA ILE A 407 15.45 9.80 0.89
C ILE A 407 15.58 8.46 0.16
N GLY A 408 14.53 7.64 0.12
CA GLY A 408 14.55 6.37 -0.62
C GLY A 408 14.90 6.56 -2.10
N LEU A 409 14.27 7.52 -2.77
CA LEU A 409 14.58 7.89 -4.14
C LEU A 409 16.02 8.39 -4.32
N MET A 410 16.55 9.21 -3.39
CA MET A 410 17.95 9.65 -3.47
C MET A 410 18.90 8.45 -3.38
N CYS A 411 18.63 7.49 -2.50
CA CYS A 411 19.39 6.24 -2.43
C CYS A 411 19.29 5.45 -3.74
N ASP A 412 18.08 5.27 -4.30
CA ASP A 412 17.90 4.60 -5.59
C ASP A 412 18.72 5.25 -6.72
N GLN A 413 18.69 6.59 -6.85
CA GLN A 413 19.44 7.28 -7.91
C GLN A 413 20.96 7.26 -7.67
N VAL A 414 21.43 7.29 -6.43
CA VAL A 414 22.86 7.13 -6.11
C VAL A 414 23.34 5.71 -6.44
N ILE A 415 22.57 4.68 -6.05
CA ILE A 415 22.91 3.27 -6.35
C ILE A 415 22.94 3.07 -7.87
N LEU A 416 21.90 3.50 -8.59
CA LEU A 416 21.85 3.40 -10.05
C LEU A 416 22.95 4.21 -10.74
N GLY A 417 23.35 5.37 -10.19
CA GLY A 417 24.46 6.17 -10.71
C GLY A 417 25.84 5.50 -10.55
N ILE A 418 26.08 4.83 -9.42
CA ILE A 418 27.29 4.00 -9.22
C ILE A 418 27.30 2.82 -10.19
N GLN A 419 26.13 2.24 -10.46
CA GLN A 419 26.00 1.15 -11.42
C GLN A 419 26.14 1.61 -12.89
N ASP A 420 25.65 2.79 -13.26
CA ASP A 420 25.90 3.40 -14.58
C ASP A 420 27.39 3.72 -14.77
N TYR A 421 28.09 4.19 -13.73
CA TYR A 421 29.55 4.34 -13.76
C TYR A 421 30.24 3.00 -14.03
N LYS A 422 29.76 1.89 -13.45
CA LYS A 422 30.30 0.56 -13.71
C LYS A 422 29.99 0.00 -15.11
N LEU A 423 28.80 0.28 -15.66
CA LEU A 423 28.41 -0.19 -17.01
C LEU A 423 28.96 0.66 -18.16
N LEU A 424 29.08 1.98 -17.97
CA LEU A 424 29.33 2.94 -19.05
C LEU A 424 30.72 3.57 -18.99
N TRP A 425 31.36 3.66 -17.81
CA TRP A 425 32.62 4.38 -17.63
C TRP A 425 33.83 3.49 -17.33
N LEU A 426 33.67 2.52 -16.40
CA LEU A 426 34.74 1.58 -16.08
C LEU A 426 35.04 0.66 -17.28
N PRO A 427 36.32 0.46 -17.68
CA PRO A 427 36.71 -0.51 -18.72
C PRO A 427 36.66 -1.97 -18.19
N GLY A 428 35.59 -2.31 -17.47
CA GLY A 428 35.30 -3.63 -16.88
C GLY A 428 34.97 -4.71 -17.92
N HIS A 429 34.58 -4.28 -19.12
CA HIS A 429 34.74 -5.09 -20.33
C HIS A 429 35.98 -4.58 -21.07
N PRO A 430 36.94 -5.45 -21.43
CA PRO A 430 38.12 -5.02 -22.15
C PRO A 430 37.71 -4.47 -23.51
N VAL A 431 38.22 -3.29 -23.85
CA VAL A 431 38.23 -2.76 -25.23
C VAL A 431 39.23 -3.61 -26.02
N SER A 432 38.84 -4.83 -26.35
CA SER A 432 39.54 -5.68 -27.29
C SER A 432 39.50 -5.04 -28.68
N ALA A 433 40.34 -5.51 -29.61
CA ALA A 433 40.35 -5.02 -30.99
C ALA A 433 39.03 -5.27 -31.79
N GLY A 434 38.02 -5.90 -31.17
CA GLY A 434 36.66 -6.05 -31.69
C GLY A 434 35.56 -5.43 -30.80
N SER A 435 35.92 -4.56 -29.83
CA SER A 435 34.95 -3.78 -29.07
C SER A 435 34.37 -2.67 -29.93
N ILE A 436 33.03 -2.60 -30.02
CA ILE A 436 32.30 -1.59 -30.80
C ILE A 436 32.42 -0.19 -30.17
N PHE A 437 32.63 -0.10 -28.85
CA PHE A 437 32.72 1.16 -28.12
C PHE A 437 34.01 1.93 -28.42
N THR A 438 33.89 3.16 -28.92
CA THR A 438 34.97 4.14 -28.72
C THR A 438 34.93 4.69 -27.29
N ARG A 439 36.09 5.13 -26.79
CA ARG A 439 36.22 5.73 -25.45
C ARG A 439 35.48 7.06 -25.30
N ALA A 440 35.09 7.71 -26.41
CA ALA A 440 34.29 8.93 -26.39
C ALA A 440 32.81 8.63 -26.16
N GLU A 441 32.23 7.69 -26.92
CA GLU A 441 30.81 7.35 -26.82
C GLU A 441 30.43 6.78 -25.44
N SER A 442 31.34 6.05 -24.79
CA SER A 442 31.11 5.52 -23.44
C SER A 442 31.16 6.63 -22.36
N VAL A 443 32.02 7.64 -22.55
CA VAL A 443 32.06 8.86 -21.73
C VAL A 443 30.76 9.66 -21.88
N ASP A 444 30.31 9.88 -23.12
CA ASP A 444 29.06 10.61 -23.41
C ASP A 444 27.82 9.88 -22.90
N ALA A 445 27.80 8.53 -22.98
CA ALA A 445 26.77 7.69 -22.38
C ALA A 445 26.61 7.97 -20.88
N TYR A 446 27.73 7.95 -20.16
CA TYR A 446 27.76 8.17 -18.72
C TYR A 446 27.40 9.60 -18.34
N VAL A 447 27.89 10.61 -19.07
CA VAL A 447 27.52 12.02 -18.87
C VAL A 447 26.02 12.24 -19.10
N GLY A 448 25.45 11.62 -20.14
CA GLY A 448 24.01 11.62 -20.40
C GLY A 448 23.20 10.99 -19.27
N ALA A 449 23.62 9.81 -18.78
CA ALA A 449 22.98 9.12 -17.65
C ALA A 449 23.08 9.93 -16.34
N ALA A 450 24.26 10.47 -16.02
CA ALA A 450 24.49 11.30 -14.84
C ALA A 450 23.66 12.59 -14.89
N THR A 451 23.59 13.25 -16.04
CA THR A 451 22.75 14.45 -16.26
C THR A 451 21.27 14.12 -16.08
N ALA A 452 20.78 13.04 -16.68
CA ALA A 452 19.40 12.59 -16.51
C ALA A 452 19.04 12.34 -15.04
N ARG A 453 19.92 11.70 -14.26
CA ARG A 453 19.69 11.45 -12.82
C ARG A 453 19.79 12.72 -11.98
N TYR A 454 20.93 13.39 -12.03
CA TYR A 454 21.29 14.41 -11.04
C TYR A 454 20.89 15.84 -11.43
N ALA A 455 20.75 16.14 -12.72
CA ALA A 455 20.28 17.46 -13.19
C ALA A 455 18.77 17.50 -13.49
N VAL A 456 18.14 16.35 -13.82
CA VAL A 456 16.70 16.30 -14.13
C VAL A 456 15.89 15.56 -13.04
N ILE A 457 16.10 14.25 -12.85
CA ILE A 457 15.26 13.43 -11.96
C ILE A 457 15.31 13.91 -10.51
N VAL A 458 16.51 14.06 -9.94
CA VAL A 458 16.69 14.46 -8.54
C VAL A 458 16.09 15.86 -8.27
N PRO A 459 16.40 16.92 -9.03
CA PRO A 459 15.77 18.23 -8.86
C PRO A 459 14.25 18.24 -9.04
N ALA A 460 13.69 17.45 -9.97
CA ALA A 460 12.25 17.38 -10.20
C ALA A 460 11.47 16.76 -9.02
N TYR A 461 12.03 15.76 -8.34
CA TYR A 461 11.41 15.22 -7.12
C TYR A 461 11.65 16.10 -5.89
N LEU A 462 12.77 16.83 -5.82
CA LEU A 462 13.01 17.86 -4.80
C LEU A 462 12.01 19.02 -4.93
N SER A 463 11.78 19.54 -6.15
CA SER A 463 10.83 20.62 -6.40
C SER A 463 9.39 20.21 -6.10
N MET A 464 9.02 18.95 -6.38
CA MET A 464 7.70 18.40 -6.04
C MET A 464 7.45 18.35 -4.53
N ALA A 465 8.45 17.94 -3.75
CA ALA A 465 8.38 17.93 -2.29
C ALA A 465 8.32 19.37 -1.72
N TYR A 466 9.09 20.29 -2.28
CA TYR A 466 9.06 21.71 -1.91
C TYR A 466 7.71 22.36 -2.23
N PHE A 467 7.17 22.16 -3.43
CA PHE A 467 5.88 22.70 -3.89
C PHE A 467 4.72 22.26 -2.98
N MET A 468 4.68 20.97 -2.61
CA MET A 468 3.69 20.45 -1.66
C MET A 468 3.86 21.02 -0.24
N HIS A 469 5.09 21.27 0.22
CA HIS A 469 5.34 21.92 1.52
C HIS A 469 4.94 23.39 1.51
N TRP A 470 5.27 24.14 0.46
CA TRP A 470 4.93 25.55 0.30
C TRP A 470 3.42 25.76 0.25
N LEU A 471 2.70 25.06 -0.64
CA LEU A 471 1.24 25.15 -0.73
C LEU A 471 0.54 24.76 0.58
N GLY A 472 1.06 23.75 1.31
CA GLY A 472 0.53 23.36 2.62
C GLY A 472 0.65 24.45 3.68
N ARG A 473 1.75 25.23 3.67
CA ARG A 473 1.91 26.40 4.55
C ARG A 473 1.01 27.56 4.15
N VAL A 474 0.85 27.83 2.85
CA VAL A 474 -0.04 28.93 2.38
C VAL A 474 -1.52 28.59 2.59
N PHE A 475 -1.90 27.31 2.52
CA PHE A 475 -3.24 26.86 2.95
C PHE A 475 -3.46 27.13 4.44
N TYR A 476 -2.49 26.76 5.29
CA TYR A 476 -2.59 26.96 6.74
C TYR A 476 -2.66 28.44 7.14
N THR A 477 -1.81 29.31 6.59
CA THR A 477 -1.85 30.76 6.93
C THR A 477 -3.15 31.42 6.45
N ARG A 478 -3.65 31.07 5.25
CA ARG A 478 -4.93 31.59 4.76
C ARG A 478 -6.16 30.97 5.45
N TRP A 479 -6.03 29.83 6.13
CA TRP A 479 -7.05 29.31 7.03
C TRP A 479 -7.08 30.11 8.34
N LEU A 480 -5.93 30.35 8.99
CA LEU A 480 -5.85 31.24 10.16
C LEU A 480 -6.44 32.63 9.87
N HIS A 481 -6.02 33.26 8.77
CA HIS A 481 -6.54 34.56 8.35
C HIS A 481 -8.03 34.54 7.97
N ARG A 482 -8.63 33.38 7.71
CA ARG A 482 -10.09 33.27 7.46
C ARG A 482 -10.85 33.43 8.77
N ASP A 483 -10.42 32.75 9.83
CA ASP A 483 -11.06 32.82 11.14
C ASP A 483 -10.83 34.20 11.80
N GLU A 484 -9.64 34.78 11.60
CA GLU A 484 -9.37 36.19 11.89
C GLU A 484 -10.28 37.11 11.07
N SER A 485 -10.51 36.86 9.77
CA SER A 485 -11.39 37.71 8.94
C SER A 485 -12.88 37.59 9.29
N ALA A 486 -13.31 36.48 9.91
CA ALA A 486 -14.67 36.29 10.40
C ALA A 486 -14.91 37.04 11.73
N THR A 487 -13.87 37.21 12.54
CA THR A 487 -13.89 38.03 13.77
C THR A 487 -13.53 39.50 13.53
N ALA A 488 -12.79 39.79 12.45
CA ALA A 488 -12.38 41.14 12.04
C ALA A 488 -13.52 42.18 11.88
N PRO A 489 -14.74 41.92 11.40
CA PRO A 489 -15.77 42.97 11.28
C PRO A 489 -16.09 43.65 12.63
N ALA A 490 -15.97 42.94 13.76
CA ALA A 490 -16.16 43.52 15.09
C ALA A 490 -15.00 44.46 15.53
N VAL A 491 -13.78 44.22 15.02
CA VAL A 491 -12.58 44.99 15.37
C VAL A 491 -12.31 46.11 14.36
N ALA A 492 -12.58 45.86 13.07
CA ALA A 492 -12.43 46.82 11.99
C ALA A 492 -13.35 48.03 12.19
N ALA A 493 -14.59 47.82 12.66
CA ALA A 493 -15.52 48.89 13.00
C ALA A 493 -14.92 49.90 14.01
N ALA A 494 -14.14 49.43 14.98
CA ALA A 494 -13.42 50.26 15.95
C ALA A 494 -12.09 50.85 15.44
N ALA A 495 -11.59 50.39 14.28
CA ALA A 495 -10.34 50.83 13.68
C ALA A 495 -10.51 51.85 12.53
N THR A 496 -11.73 52.02 12.01
CA THR A 496 -12.03 52.88 10.84
C THR A 496 -11.74 54.38 11.02
N GLU A 497 -11.46 54.83 12.24
CA GLU A 497 -11.39 56.26 12.59
C GLU A 497 -9.98 56.89 12.50
N ARG A 498 -8.92 56.12 12.18
CA ARG A 498 -7.52 56.57 12.36
C ARG A 498 -6.52 56.26 11.22
N SER A 499 -6.96 56.13 9.96
CA SER A 499 -6.01 55.90 8.84
C SER A 499 -6.36 56.62 7.53
N THR A 500 -6.20 57.95 7.53
CA THR A 500 -6.40 58.82 6.34
C THR A 500 -5.27 59.84 6.16
N LEU A 501 -4.00 59.39 6.13
CA LEU A 501 -2.89 60.27 5.74
C LEU A 501 -1.73 59.55 5.02
N HIS A 502 -1.03 60.32 4.19
CA HIS A 502 0.24 60.00 3.50
C HIS A 502 0.23 58.85 2.48
N LYS A 503 -0.03 59.24 1.21
CA LYS A 503 0.71 58.72 0.06
C LYS A 503 1.75 59.75 -0.35
N THR A 504 2.97 59.32 -0.66
CA THR A 504 4.01 60.13 -1.31
C THR A 504 4.67 59.32 -2.42
N ASP A 505 4.97 59.95 -3.55
CA ASP A 505 5.45 59.26 -4.75
C ASP A 505 6.95 58.97 -4.72
N PHE A 506 7.32 57.78 -5.23
CA PHE A 506 8.70 57.40 -5.56
C PHE A 506 8.74 56.82 -6.96
N ALA A 507 8.82 57.69 -7.98
CA ALA A 507 8.47 57.37 -9.36
C ALA A 507 9.45 56.43 -10.11
N THR A 508 10.69 56.26 -9.67
CA THR A 508 11.76 55.58 -10.47
C THR A 508 12.14 54.17 -9.99
N VAL A 509 11.84 53.79 -8.74
CA VAL A 509 11.92 52.38 -8.28
C VAL A 509 10.72 51.55 -8.83
N THR A 510 9.72 52.25 -9.38
CA THR A 510 8.40 51.73 -9.76
C THR A 510 8.42 50.52 -10.68
N ARG A 511 9.22 50.46 -11.74
CA ARG A 511 9.04 49.39 -12.75
C ARG A 511 9.38 48.00 -12.20
N TRP A 512 10.51 47.84 -11.51
CA TRP A 512 10.84 46.57 -10.86
C TRP A 512 9.95 46.31 -9.63
N ALA A 513 9.71 47.31 -8.77
CA ALA A 513 8.84 47.13 -7.60
C ALA A 513 7.39 46.80 -7.98
N ALA A 514 6.84 47.43 -9.01
CA ALA A 514 5.48 47.17 -9.52
C ALA A 514 5.41 45.88 -10.35
N ASN A 515 6.48 45.47 -11.05
CA ASN A 515 6.52 44.14 -11.69
C ASN A 515 6.60 43.03 -10.65
N VAL A 516 7.41 43.18 -9.60
CA VAL A 516 7.46 42.24 -8.45
C VAL A 516 6.13 42.26 -7.68
N ALA A 517 5.50 43.42 -7.47
CA ALA A 517 4.18 43.51 -6.82
C ALA A 517 3.06 42.94 -7.70
N ARG A 518 3.11 43.14 -9.02
CA ARG A 518 2.17 42.55 -9.99
C ARG A 518 2.33 41.03 -10.04
N LEU A 519 3.57 40.53 -10.06
CA LEU A 519 3.87 39.11 -9.98
C LEU A 519 3.38 38.52 -8.65
N ARG A 520 3.66 39.18 -7.50
CA ARG A 520 3.15 38.77 -6.18
C ARG A 520 1.63 38.71 -6.18
N ARG A 521 0.92 39.79 -6.56
CA ARG A 521 -0.56 39.81 -6.67
C ARG A 521 -1.08 38.70 -7.59
N TRP A 522 -0.45 38.48 -8.74
CA TRP A 522 -0.84 37.43 -9.68
C TRP A 522 -0.62 36.03 -9.08
N THR A 523 0.49 35.79 -8.39
CA THR A 523 0.70 34.53 -7.64
C THR A 523 -0.27 34.40 -6.48
N ASP A 524 -0.59 35.48 -5.77
CA ASP A 524 -1.55 35.44 -4.65
C ASP A 524 -2.96 35.09 -5.13
N VAL A 525 -3.39 35.68 -6.26
CA VAL A 525 -4.67 35.38 -6.94
C VAL A 525 -4.67 33.95 -7.50
N LYS A 526 -3.60 33.51 -8.18
CA LYS A 526 -3.53 32.13 -8.68
C LYS A 526 -3.49 31.13 -7.53
N VAL A 527 -2.88 31.46 -6.40
CA VAL A 527 -2.92 30.61 -5.20
C VAL A 527 -4.28 30.70 -4.48
N THR A 528 -5.04 31.81 -4.52
CA THR A 528 -6.43 31.79 -4.01
C THR A 528 -7.31 30.90 -4.87
N GLU A 529 -7.20 30.99 -6.20
CA GLU A 529 -7.87 30.07 -7.14
C GLU A 529 -7.52 28.60 -6.85
N MET A 530 -6.22 28.28 -6.73
CA MET A 530 -5.75 26.91 -6.45
C MET A 530 -6.24 26.35 -5.11
N LEU A 531 -6.38 27.19 -4.08
CA LEU A 531 -6.86 26.79 -2.76
C LEU A 531 -8.40 26.68 -2.70
N ALA A 532 -9.11 27.59 -3.37
CA ALA A 532 -10.57 27.63 -3.42
C ALA A 532 -11.17 26.55 -4.35
N ALA A 533 -10.40 26.06 -5.32
CA ALA A 533 -10.82 25.04 -6.27
C ALA A 533 -11.43 23.78 -5.62
N ARG A 534 -12.26 23.08 -6.39
CA ARG A 534 -12.70 21.69 -6.09
C ARG A 534 -11.46 20.79 -5.96
N GLY A 535 -11.43 19.92 -4.96
CA GLY A 535 -10.23 19.18 -4.53
C GLY A 535 -9.08 20.01 -3.92
N GLY A 536 -9.15 21.35 -3.98
CA GLY A 536 -8.14 22.27 -3.45
C GLY A 536 -6.76 22.14 -4.10
N TYR A 537 -5.73 22.70 -3.44
CA TYR A 537 -4.35 22.73 -3.96
C TYR A 537 -3.76 21.34 -4.24
N VAL A 538 -4.32 20.31 -3.59
CA VAL A 538 -3.96 18.90 -3.80
C VAL A 538 -4.19 18.48 -5.26
N GLN A 539 -5.16 19.05 -5.97
CA GLN A 539 -5.35 18.77 -7.40
C GLN A 539 -4.15 19.22 -8.23
N TYR A 540 -3.63 20.42 -7.97
CA TYR A 540 -2.45 20.97 -8.64
C TYR A 540 -1.17 20.22 -8.25
N ALA A 541 -1.04 19.80 -6.99
CA ALA A 541 0.06 18.93 -6.54
C ALA A 541 0.07 17.55 -7.22
N GLN A 542 -1.10 16.99 -7.54
CA GLN A 542 -1.21 15.74 -8.30
C GLN A 542 -0.84 15.92 -9.77
N TRP A 543 -1.24 17.04 -10.40
CA TRP A 543 -0.77 17.41 -11.75
C TRP A 543 0.74 17.66 -11.82
N TYR A 544 1.33 18.30 -10.82
CA TYR A 544 2.78 18.49 -10.78
C TYR A 544 3.53 17.16 -10.57
N SER A 545 3.04 16.30 -9.67
CA SER A 545 3.56 14.92 -9.51
C SER A 545 3.50 14.11 -10.82
N ALA A 546 2.43 14.28 -11.60
CA ALA A 546 2.27 13.67 -12.92
C ALA A 546 3.34 14.17 -13.92
N ALA A 547 3.61 15.47 -13.98
CA ALA A 547 4.65 16.03 -14.85
C ALA A 547 6.06 15.53 -14.48
N VAL A 548 6.37 15.43 -13.18
CA VAL A 548 7.64 14.88 -12.67
C VAL A 548 7.82 13.40 -13.02
N VAL A 549 6.74 12.62 -12.98
CA VAL A 549 6.73 11.22 -13.45
C VAL A 549 7.02 11.13 -14.95
N VAL A 550 6.40 11.98 -15.77
CA VAL A 550 6.65 12.01 -17.22
C VAL A 550 8.11 12.37 -17.51
N ALA A 551 8.69 13.35 -16.81
CA ALA A 551 10.10 13.70 -16.94
C ALA A 551 11.01 12.51 -16.56
N HIS A 552 10.77 11.86 -15.42
CA HIS A 552 11.58 10.72 -14.95
C HIS A 552 11.54 9.54 -15.93
N VAL A 553 10.35 9.07 -16.32
CA VAL A 553 10.21 7.94 -17.24
C VAL A 553 10.70 8.32 -18.64
N GLY A 554 10.50 9.56 -19.08
CA GLY A 554 11.03 10.09 -20.34
C GLY A 554 12.56 10.07 -20.40
N CYS A 555 13.24 10.49 -19.32
CA CYS A 555 14.70 10.40 -19.21
C CYS A 555 15.20 8.95 -19.31
N VAL A 556 14.58 8.01 -18.57
CA VAL A 556 14.98 6.59 -18.61
C VAL A 556 14.69 5.96 -19.98
N ALA A 557 13.61 6.35 -20.65
CA ALA A 557 13.31 5.90 -22.00
C ALA A 557 14.28 6.48 -23.06
N ALA A 558 14.70 7.74 -22.91
CA ALA A 558 15.71 8.34 -23.79
C ALA A 558 17.07 7.63 -23.66
N LEU A 559 17.50 7.32 -22.43
CA LEU A 559 18.70 6.51 -22.18
C LEU A 559 18.59 5.10 -22.79
N LEU A 560 17.42 4.44 -22.66
CA LEU A 560 17.20 3.14 -23.29
C LEU A 560 17.31 3.23 -24.83
N VAL A 561 16.66 4.20 -25.48
CA VAL A 561 16.74 4.37 -26.94
C VAL A 561 18.18 4.64 -27.38
N TRP A 562 18.93 5.43 -26.62
CA TRP A 562 20.34 5.72 -26.90
C TRP A 562 21.20 4.45 -26.80
N VAL A 563 21.08 3.68 -25.72
CA VAL A 563 21.78 2.39 -25.50
C VAL A 563 21.40 1.36 -26.58
N THR A 564 20.11 1.17 -26.84
CA THR A 564 19.60 0.23 -27.85
C THR A 564 20.03 0.57 -29.27
N ARG A 565 20.40 1.82 -29.58
CA ARG A 565 20.86 2.22 -30.94
C ARG A 565 22.38 2.28 -31.12
N HIS A 566 23.15 2.68 -30.11
CA HIS A 566 24.60 2.89 -30.26
C HIS A 566 25.44 1.75 -29.68
N THR A 567 24.97 1.08 -28.62
CA THR A 567 25.82 0.18 -27.82
C THR A 567 25.35 -1.26 -27.81
N HIS A 568 24.04 -1.51 -27.84
CA HIS A 568 23.34 -2.80 -27.72
C HIS A 568 23.62 -3.64 -26.44
N SER A 569 24.78 -3.47 -25.79
CA SER A 569 25.05 -4.04 -24.46
C SER A 569 24.09 -3.44 -23.42
N ALA A 570 23.82 -4.19 -22.35
CA ALA A 570 22.93 -3.79 -21.26
C ALA A 570 21.50 -3.30 -21.64
N GLN A 571 21.06 -3.35 -22.90
CA GLN A 571 19.74 -2.80 -23.30
C GLN A 571 18.56 -3.38 -22.52
N ASN A 572 18.56 -4.70 -22.27
CA ASN A 572 17.53 -5.37 -21.47
C ASN A 572 17.58 -4.98 -19.98
N VAL A 573 18.73 -4.49 -19.51
CA VAL A 573 18.94 -4.00 -18.15
C VAL A 573 18.39 -2.57 -18.00
N TYR A 574 18.67 -1.68 -18.96
CA TYR A 574 18.01 -0.36 -19.02
C TYR A 574 16.49 -0.48 -19.26
N PHE A 575 16.03 -1.49 -20.01
CA PHE A 575 14.60 -1.77 -20.17
C PHE A 575 13.95 -2.23 -18.85
N MET A 576 14.63 -3.05 -18.04
CA MET A 576 14.18 -3.38 -16.68
C MET A 576 14.11 -2.12 -15.79
N GLY A 577 15.05 -1.19 -15.94
CA GLY A 577 14.99 0.14 -15.34
C GLY A 577 13.74 0.94 -15.77
N LEU A 578 13.41 0.94 -17.07
CA LEU A 578 12.21 1.58 -17.62
C LEU A 578 10.91 0.95 -17.07
N LEU A 579 10.83 -0.38 -16.98
CA LEU A 579 9.69 -1.06 -16.36
C LEU A 579 9.54 -0.68 -14.88
N ASN A 580 10.66 -0.58 -14.14
CA ASN A 580 10.64 -0.13 -12.75
C ASN A 580 10.20 1.33 -12.60
N ALA A 581 10.61 2.22 -13.52
CA ALA A 581 10.19 3.62 -13.57
C ALA A 581 8.69 3.77 -13.94
N LEU A 582 8.19 3.01 -14.92
CA LEU A 582 6.76 2.95 -15.26
C LEU A 582 5.90 2.44 -14.10
N LEU A 583 6.42 1.50 -13.30
CA LEU A 583 5.72 0.97 -12.12
C LEU A 583 5.95 1.81 -10.84
N PHE A 584 6.86 2.80 -10.86
CA PHE A 584 7.13 3.66 -9.70
C PHE A 584 5.90 4.46 -9.24
N PRO A 585 5.12 5.16 -10.10
CA PRO A 585 3.92 5.90 -9.68
C PRO A 585 2.89 5.06 -8.94
N HIS A 586 2.80 3.77 -9.28
CA HIS A 586 1.85 2.82 -8.70
C HIS A 586 2.34 2.16 -7.40
N ARG A 587 3.64 2.24 -7.08
CA ARG A 587 4.25 1.75 -5.82
C ARG A 587 4.71 2.87 -4.88
N SER A 588 4.77 4.12 -5.36
CA SER A 588 5.49 5.20 -4.69
C SER A 588 4.81 5.76 -3.44
N THR A 589 5.62 6.00 -2.42
CA THR A 589 5.27 6.71 -1.18
C THR A 589 4.99 8.21 -1.39
N PHE A 590 5.13 8.75 -2.60
CA PHE A 590 4.65 10.10 -2.96
C PHE A 590 3.11 10.21 -3.10
N ARG A 591 2.35 9.11 -2.94
CA ARG A 591 0.87 9.09 -2.79
C ARG A 591 0.09 9.70 -3.97
N ILE A 592 0.56 9.47 -5.19
CA ILE A 592 -0.16 9.79 -6.43
C ILE A 592 -1.50 9.03 -6.44
N ARG A 593 -2.60 9.69 -6.83
CA ARG A 593 -3.95 9.08 -6.90
C ARG A 593 -4.04 8.09 -8.06
N PHE A 594 -4.88 7.07 -7.91
CA PHE A 594 -5.07 6.02 -8.92
C PHE A 594 -5.30 6.57 -10.33
N VAL A 595 -6.21 7.55 -10.46
CA VAL A 595 -6.57 8.15 -11.76
C VAL A 595 -5.35 8.81 -12.42
N PHE A 596 -4.58 9.61 -11.67
CA PHE A 596 -3.42 10.35 -12.20
C PHE A 596 -2.25 9.41 -12.54
N ALA A 597 -1.96 8.43 -11.68
CA ALA A 597 -0.97 7.42 -11.97
C ALA A 597 -1.34 6.62 -13.23
N THR A 598 -2.60 6.22 -13.35
CA THR A 598 -3.09 5.42 -14.49
C THR A 598 -3.12 6.21 -15.79
N THR A 599 -3.67 7.43 -15.83
CA THR A 599 -3.73 8.20 -17.10
C THR A 599 -2.33 8.58 -17.59
N THR A 600 -1.41 8.92 -16.69
CA THR A 600 -0.02 9.26 -17.07
C THR A 600 0.75 8.05 -17.57
N THR A 601 0.77 6.92 -16.87
CA THR A 601 1.54 5.74 -17.30
C THR A 601 0.94 5.08 -18.54
N THR A 602 -0.39 5.09 -18.70
CA THR A 602 -1.05 4.62 -19.93
C THR A 602 -0.69 5.52 -21.12
N GLY A 603 -0.93 6.83 -21.02
CA GLY A 603 -0.66 7.77 -22.11
C GLY A 603 0.82 7.78 -22.50
N LEU A 604 1.72 7.74 -21.50
CA LEU A 604 3.15 7.67 -21.74
C LEU A 604 3.56 6.33 -22.37
N THR A 605 2.96 5.20 -21.98
CA THR A 605 3.23 3.90 -22.62
C THR A 605 2.74 3.87 -24.07
N CYS A 606 1.59 4.46 -24.39
CA CYS A 606 1.14 4.61 -25.78
C CYS A 606 2.14 5.46 -26.61
N VAL A 607 2.61 6.58 -26.05
CA VAL A 607 3.63 7.44 -26.69
C VAL A 607 4.96 6.70 -26.86
N LEU A 608 5.44 5.97 -25.84
CA LEU A 608 6.68 5.19 -25.92
C LEU A 608 6.58 4.04 -26.91
N ILE A 609 5.44 3.35 -27.00
CA ILE A 609 5.21 2.32 -28.04
C ILE A 609 5.25 2.93 -29.44
N ALA A 610 4.65 4.10 -29.66
CA ALA A 610 4.72 4.80 -30.94
C ALA A 610 6.15 5.25 -31.29
N ILE A 611 6.91 5.78 -30.33
CA ILE A 611 8.32 6.17 -30.50
C ILE A 611 9.18 4.93 -30.80
N PHE A 612 9.00 3.83 -30.06
CA PHE A 612 9.75 2.60 -30.30
C PHE A 612 9.40 1.96 -31.65
N ALA A 613 8.12 1.97 -32.06
CA ALA A 613 7.72 1.53 -33.39
C ALA A 613 8.39 2.39 -34.48
N HIS A 614 8.45 3.72 -34.33
CA HIS A 614 9.09 4.59 -35.33
C HIS A 614 10.63 4.44 -35.37
N LEU A 615 11.29 4.33 -34.21
CA LEU A 615 12.75 4.32 -34.10
C LEU A 615 13.41 2.93 -34.18
N LEU A 616 12.66 1.84 -33.95
CA LEU A 616 13.18 0.47 -33.84
C LEU A 616 12.50 -0.56 -34.78
N ALA A 617 11.35 -0.25 -35.40
CA ALA A 617 10.75 -1.14 -36.41
C ALA A 617 11.40 -1.12 -37.81
N PRO A 618 12.08 -0.05 -38.27
CA PRO A 618 12.79 -0.06 -39.55
C PRO A 618 13.78 -1.21 -39.65
N ASP A 619 14.65 -1.35 -38.64
CA ASP A 619 15.68 -2.39 -38.57
C ASP A 619 15.08 -3.77 -38.31
N ALA A 620 15.30 -4.70 -39.23
CA ALA A 620 14.72 -6.05 -39.15
C ALA A 620 15.09 -6.80 -37.85
N ALA A 621 16.30 -6.57 -37.31
CA ALA A 621 16.76 -7.15 -36.05
C ALA A 621 16.06 -6.54 -34.81
N LEU A 622 15.80 -5.23 -34.81
CA LEU A 622 15.16 -4.53 -33.69
C LEU A 622 13.62 -4.59 -33.75
N ARG A 623 13.06 -4.96 -34.91
CA ARG A 623 11.61 -5.18 -35.12
C ARG A 623 11.00 -6.17 -34.13
N VAL A 624 11.72 -7.24 -33.77
CA VAL A 624 11.27 -8.21 -32.76
C VAL A 624 11.40 -7.65 -31.34
N LEU A 625 12.42 -6.83 -31.09
CA LEU A 625 12.73 -6.27 -29.77
C LEU A 625 11.66 -5.26 -29.31
N TRP A 626 11.25 -4.32 -30.17
CA TRP A 626 10.24 -3.34 -29.78
C TRP A 626 8.87 -3.97 -29.50
N MET A 627 8.49 -5.04 -30.22
CA MET A 627 7.26 -5.77 -29.96
C MET A 627 7.29 -6.44 -28.57
N GLN A 628 8.42 -7.05 -28.18
CA GLN A 628 8.60 -7.58 -26.83
C GLN A 628 8.50 -6.45 -25.78
N TYR A 629 9.17 -5.32 -26.01
CA TYR A 629 9.12 -4.17 -25.10
C TYR A 629 7.70 -3.59 -24.97
N ALA A 630 6.92 -3.50 -26.06
CA ALA A 630 5.53 -3.05 -26.04
C ALA A 630 4.62 -3.99 -25.21
N VAL A 631 4.75 -5.31 -25.38
CA VAL A 631 4.00 -6.30 -24.58
C VAL A 631 4.36 -6.20 -23.10
N TYR A 632 5.66 -6.15 -22.77
CA TYR A 632 6.12 -6.04 -21.39
C TYR A 632 5.67 -4.73 -20.71
N MET A 633 5.77 -3.58 -21.38
CA MET A 633 5.25 -2.32 -20.85
C MET A 633 3.73 -2.39 -20.61
N THR A 634 2.97 -2.95 -21.55
CA THR A 634 1.51 -3.11 -21.43
C THR A 634 1.14 -3.95 -20.21
N VAL A 635 1.80 -5.10 -19.99
CA VAL A 635 1.58 -5.96 -18.83
C VAL A 635 1.94 -5.26 -17.52
N VAL A 636 3.08 -4.56 -17.46
CA VAL A 636 3.51 -3.83 -16.25
C VAL A 636 2.55 -2.68 -15.91
N VAL A 637 2.06 -1.93 -16.89
CA VAL A 637 1.06 -0.88 -16.66
C VAL A 637 -0.25 -1.47 -16.17
N VAL A 638 -0.78 -2.52 -16.79
CA VAL A 638 -2.04 -3.18 -16.34
C VAL A 638 -1.92 -3.69 -14.89
N LEU A 639 -0.79 -4.29 -14.52
CA LEU A 639 -0.57 -4.74 -13.13
C LEU A 639 -0.40 -3.54 -12.17
N GLY A 640 0.24 -2.45 -12.60
CA GLY A 640 0.32 -1.19 -11.84
C GLY A 640 -1.04 -0.51 -11.60
N MET A 641 -1.92 -0.53 -12.60
CA MET A 641 -3.32 -0.09 -12.46
C MET A 641 -4.01 -0.87 -11.33
N LEU A 642 -3.88 -2.21 -11.30
CA LEU A 642 -4.52 -3.04 -10.29
C LEU A 642 -4.02 -2.72 -8.85
N ILE A 643 -2.72 -2.49 -8.67
CA ILE A 643 -2.12 -2.09 -7.38
C ILE A 643 -2.67 -0.74 -6.91
N SER A 644 -2.61 0.27 -7.77
CA SER A 644 -3.05 1.62 -7.43
C SER A 644 -4.57 1.74 -7.26
N HIS A 645 -5.35 0.99 -8.05
CA HIS A 645 -6.79 0.82 -7.87
C HIS A 645 -7.13 0.13 -6.54
N GLU A 646 -6.37 -0.91 -6.12
CA GLU A 646 -6.53 -1.51 -4.79
C GLU A 646 -6.29 -0.47 -3.68
N GLU A 647 -5.18 0.29 -3.72
CA GLU A 647 -4.87 1.29 -2.69
C GLU A 647 -5.93 2.40 -2.60
N GLU A 648 -6.38 2.94 -3.74
CA GLU A 648 -7.48 3.91 -3.82
C GLU A 648 -8.78 3.32 -3.25
N SER A 649 -9.11 2.07 -3.57
CA SER A 649 -10.28 1.40 -3.00
C SER A 649 -10.15 1.17 -1.48
N LEU A 650 -8.94 0.91 -0.96
CA LEU A 650 -8.69 0.66 0.46
C LEU A 650 -8.79 1.94 1.29
N ARG A 651 -8.22 3.06 0.82
CA ARG A 651 -8.34 4.36 1.50
C ARG A 651 -9.78 4.91 1.45
N ARG A 652 -10.51 4.68 0.35
CA ARG A 652 -11.95 5.03 0.27
C ARG A 652 -12.80 4.23 1.26
N THR A 653 -12.55 2.92 1.40
CA THR A 653 -13.19 2.12 2.45
C THR A 653 -12.81 2.59 3.86
N PHE A 654 -11.54 2.98 4.08
CA PHE A 654 -11.12 3.54 5.37
C PHE A 654 -11.84 4.85 5.71
N PHE A 655 -12.00 5.76 4.74
CA PHE A 655 -12.74 7.01 4.90
C PHE A 655 -14.21 6.77 5.28
N ILE A 656 -14.89 5.84 4.61
CA ILE A 656 -16.28 5.46 4.92
C ILE A 656 -16.37 4.87 6.35
N LEU A 657 -15.54 3.87 6.67
CA LEU A 657 -15.56 3.21 7.99
C LEU A 657 -15.22 4.18 9.13
N LYS A 658 -14.21 5.05 8.96
CA LYS A 658 -13.88 6.12 9.90
C LYS A 658 -15.09 7.03 10.14
N SER A 659 -15.75 7.46 9.08
CA SER A 659 -16.85 8.43 9.14
C SER A 659 -18.05 7.87 9.90
N LEU A 660 -18.45 6.63 9.60
CA LEU A 660 -19.55 5.95 10.28
C LEU A 660 -19.22 5.70 11.77
N ARG A 661 -18.02 5.18 12.07
CA ARG A 661 -17.56 5.02 13.46
C ARG A 661 -17.46 6.35 14.22
N THR A 662 -17.13 7.45 13.54
CA THR A 662 -17.09 8.80 14.14
C THR A 662 -18.47 9.25 14.60
N LEU A 663 -19.53 8.95 13.84
CA LEU A 663 -20.91 9.23 14.24
C LEU A 663 -21.38 8.30 15.36
N GLU A 664 -21.10 7.00 15.26
CA GLU A 664 -21.42 6.02 16.29
C GLU A 664 -20.77 6.38 17.64
N PHE A 665 -19.49 6.75 17.63
CA PHE A 665 -18.79 7.22 18.83
C PHE A 665 -19.39 8.51 19.37
N ARG A 666 -19.85 9.46 18.54
CA ARG A 666 -20.55 10.67 19.03
C ARG A 666 -21.85 10.30 19.77
N VAL A 667 -22.64 9.36 19.25
CA VAL A 667 -23.87 8.87 19.91
C VAL A 667 -23.55 8.12 21.20
N TRP A 668 -22.54 7.24 21.18
CA TRP A 668 -22.05 6.55 22.37
C TRP A 668 -21.52 7.53 23.42
N PHE A 669 -20.70 8.51 23.03
CA PHE A 669 -20.10 9.50 23.93
C PHE A 669 -21.15 10.42 24.55
N GLN A 670 -22.16 10.87 23.80
CA GLN A 670 -23.31 11.59 24.38
C GLN A 670 -24.07 10.72 25.39
N THR A 671 -24.20 9.42 25.13
CA THR A 671 -24.80 8.46 26.07
C THR A 671 -23.94 8.28 27.32
N VAL A 672 -22.62 8.12 27.16
CA VAL A 672 -21.64 8.04 28.26
C VAL A 672 -21.60 9.34 29.06
N LEU A 673 -21.72 10.52 28.46
CA LEU A 673 -21.81 11.79 29.19
C LEU A 673 -23.10 11.89 30.04
N ARG A 674 -24.24 11.43 29.51
CA ARG A 674 -25.49 11.33 30.29
C ARG A 674 -25.35 10.35 31.45
N VAL A 675 -24.80 9.17 31.20
CA VAL A 675 -24.55 8.13 32.22
C VAL A 675 -23.50 8.59 33.23
N GLN A 676 -22.41 9.24 32.83
CA GLN A 676 -21.42 9.83 33.74
C GLN A 676 -22.01 10.99 34.54
N GLY A 677 -22.92 11.79 33.96
CA GLY A 677 -23.68 12.80 34.69
C GLY A 677 -24.53 12.17 35.80
N TRP A 678 -25.29 11.13 35.48
CA TRP A 678 -26.09 10.36 36.44
C TRP A 678 -25.23 9.62 37.48
N VAL A 679 -24.14 8.97 37.08
CA VAL A 679 -23.18 8.28 37.97
C VAL A 679 -22.48 9.29 38.88
N ARG A 680 -22.05 10.46 38.37
CA ARG A 680 -21.47 11.53 39.20
C ARG A 680 -22.50 12.16 40.12
N ALA A 681 -23.76 12.31 39.71
CA ALA A 681 -24.83 12.78 40.59
C ALA A 681 -25.15 11.74 41.69
N LYS A 682 -25.21 10.45 41.34
CA LYS A 682 -25.43 9.33 42.26
C LYS A 682 -24.25 9.09 43.20
N LEU A 683 -23.01 9.29 42.73
CA LEU A 683 -21.80 9.29 43.54
C LEU A 683 -21.71 10.54 44.41
N LYS A 684 -22.02 11.75 43.92
CA LYS A 684 -22.10 12.95 44.77
C LYS A 684 -23.17 12.80 45.85
N LYS A 685 -24.35 12.24 45.51
CA LYS A 685 -25.39 11.92 46.49
C LYS A 685 -24.88 10.90 47.51
N LYS A 686 -24.36 9.74 47.08
CA LYS A 686 -23.74 8.76 48.00
C LYS A 686 -22.62 9.36 48.84
N LEU A 687 -21.76 10.23 48.29
CA LEU A 687 -20.65 10.87 48.99
C LEU A 687 -21.16 11.91 50.00
N HIS A 688 -22.26 12.61 49.69
CA HIS A 688 -22.95 13.49 50.62
C HIS A 688 -23.65 12.69 51.72
N ASP A 689 -24.41 11.64 51.37
CA ASP A 689 -25.01 10.70 52.31
C ASP A 689 -23.95 10.05 53.23
N ILE A 690 -22.76 9.75 52.70
CA ILE A 690 -21.60 9.23 53.46
C ILE A 690 -20.97 10.32 54.34
N ARG A 691 -20.78 11.55 53.85
CA ARG A 691 -20.25 12.67 54.67
C ARG A 691 -21.21 13.09 55.78
N VAL A 692 -22.51 13.03 55.55
CA VAL A 692 -23.56 13.22 56.57
C VAL A 692 -23.57 12.07 57.59
N ARG A 693 -23.06 10.88 57.23
CA ARG A 693 -22.90 9.71 58.12
C ARG A 693 -21.48 9.53 58.68
N ARG A 694 -20.52 10.35 58.27
CA ARG A 694 -19.13 10.38 58.76
C ARG A 694 -18.67 11.83 58.89
N SER A 695 -18.93 12.39 60.07
CA SER A 695 -18.12 13.48 60.63
C SER A 695 -16.69 13.04 60.95
N ASP A 696 -16.41 11.73 60.95
CA ASP A 696 -15.09 11.13 61.16
C ASP A 696 -14.77 10.06 60.11
N LEU A 697 -13.88 10.38 59.16
CA LEU A 697 -12.62 9.66 58.93
C LEU A 697 -11.78 10.40 57.88
N SER A 698 -10.46 10.44 58.08
CA SER A 698 -9.52 11.17 57.21
C SER A 698 -9.20 10.46 55.89
N GLU A 699 -8.50 11.19 55.03
CA GLU A 699 -8.02 10.83 53.71
C GLU A 699 -7.18 9.54 53.67
N ALA A 700 -7.54 8.63 52.76
CA ALA A 700 -6.66 7.58 52.25
C ALA A 700 -7.15 7.10 50.88
N LEU A 701 -6.23 6.59 50.06
CA LEU A 701 -6.47 5.89 48.79
C LEU A 701 -7.13 6.68 47.64
N LEU A 702 -6.37 7.66 47.12
CA LEU A 702 -6.35 7.91 45.68
C LEU A 702 -4.96 7.50 45.14
N HIS A 703 -4.91 6.35 44.48
CA HIS A 703 -3.80 6.02 43.57
C HIS A 703 -4.26 6.33 42.15
N ASP A 704 -3.59 7.27 41.49
CA ASP A 704 -3.72 7.42 40.04
C ASP A 704 -3.09 6.19 39.36
N GLU A 705 -3.86 5.47 38.55
CA GLU A 705 -3.28 4.52 37.60
C GLU A 705 -2.40 5.27 36.61
N PRO A 706 -1.20 4.75 36.26
CA PRO A 706 -0.34 5.41 35.29
C PRO A 706 -1.09 5.54 33.95
N PRO A 707 -1.10 6.73 33.31
CA PRO A 707 -1.90 6.95 32.12
C PRO A 707 -1.48 5.97 31.03
N VAL A 708 -2.40 5.11 30.62
CA VAL A 708 -2.19 4.14 29.52
C VAL A 708 -1.69 4.93 28.32
N VAL A 709 -0.43 4.72 27.94
CA VAL A 709 0.23 5.48 26.88
C VAL A 709 -0.31 5.02 25.54
N VAL A 710 -1.45 5.61 25.15
CA VAL A 710 -2.18 5.28 23.93
C VAL A 710 -1.24 5.50 22.74
N ALA A 711 -0.87 4.39 22.09
CA ALA A 711 0.11 4.37 21.02
C ALA A 711 -0.39 5.18 19.82
N ASN A 712 0.07 6.42 19.72
CA ASN A 712 -0.25 7.34 18.65
C ASN A 712 0.00 6.66 17.29
N ALA A 713 -0.94 6.69 16.34
CA ALA A 713 -0.91 5.80 15.18
C ALA A 713 0.05 6.23 14.04
N ALA A 714 0.68 7.41 14.16
CA ALA A 714 1.59 7.99 13.18
C ALA A 714 2.93 7.25 12.94
N PRO A 715 3.62 6.68 13.96
CA PRO A 715 4.91 5.99 13.77
C PRO A 715 4.83 4.79 12.83
N TYR A 716 3.71 4.06 12.83
CA TYR A 716 3.48 2.90 11.95
C TYR A 716 3.58 3.25 10.46
N MET A 717 3.17 4.45 10.05
CA MET A 717 3.31 4.91 8.66
C MET A 717 4.74 5.34 8.31
N ALA A 718 5.47 5.91 9.27
CA ALA A 718 6.90 6.19 9.11
C ALA A 718 7.71 4.88 9.01
N MET A 719 7.29 3.84 9.75
CA MET A 719 7.97 2.54 9.80
C MET A 719 8.04 1.86 8.43
N ALA A 720 6.97 1.93 7.62
CA ALA A 720 6.95 1.41 6.25
C ALA A 720 8.14 1.91 5.41
N SER A 721 8.39 3.22 5.47
CA SER A 721 9.42 3.88 4.65
C SER A 721 10.80 3.80 5.31
N LYS A 722 10.86 3.76 6.65
CA LYS A 722 12.10 3.45 7.40
C LYS A 722 12.60 2.05 7.06
N LEU A 723 11.72 1.04 7.01
CA LEU A 723 12.06 -0.32 6.59
C LEU A 723 12.56 -0.34 5.14
N GLY A 724 11.92 0.39 4.22
CA GLY A 724 12.40 0.54 2.84
C GLY A 724 13.85 1.07 2.76
N ILE A 725 14.15 2.16 3.48
CA ILE A 725 15.51 2.74 3.54
C ILE A 725 16.50 1.76 4.20
N MET A 726 16.09 1.03 5.24
CA MET A 726 16.92 0.01 5.90
C MET A 726 17.16 -1.22 5.01
N CYS A 727 16.32 -1.48 3.99
CA CYS A 727 16.62 -2.47 2.96
C CYS A 727 17.54 -1.92 1.86
N GLN A 728 17.55 -0.59 1.60
CA GLN A 728 18.47 0.00 0.63
C GLN A 728 19.94 -0.05 1.06
N SER A 729 20.24 -0.17 2.37
CA SER A 729 21.62 -0.41 2.82
C SER A 729 22.16 -1.78 2.37
N PHE A 730 21.30 -2.79 2.18
CA PHE A 730 21.70 -4.06 1.57
C PHE A 730 22.09 -3.87 0.10
N ASN A 731 21.30 -3.11 -0.67
CA ASN A 731 21.65 -2.79 -2.06
C ASN A 731 22.96 -1.99 -2.14
N PHE A 732 23.15 -1.02 -1.24
CA PHE A 732 24.38 -0.22 -1.17
C PHE A 732 25.59 -1.09 -0.81
N ALA A 733 25.47 -2.01 0.15
CA ALA A 733 26.51 -2.97 0.49
C ALA A 733 26.81 -3.94 -0.67
N ALA A 734 25.79 -4.45 -1.36
CA ALA A 734 25.95 -5.33 -2.51
C ALA A 734 26.68 -4.64 -3.67
N VAL A 735 26.32 -3.39 -4.00
CA VAL A 735 27.03 -2.60 -5.04
C VAL A 735 28.43 -2.20 -4.58
N LEU A 736 28.64 -1.88 -3.30
CA LEU A 736 29.98 -1.58 -2.78
C LEU A 736 30.90 -2.82 -2.86
N ILE A 737 30.39 -4.00 -2.50
CA ILE A 737 31.12 -5.28 -2.64
C ILE A 737 31.41 -5.56 -4.12
N ASP A 738 30.42 -5.39 -5.02
CA ASP A 738 30.59 -5.59 -6.46
C ASP A 738 31.60 -4.61 -7.09
N VAL A 739 31.66 -3.36 -6.62
CA VAL A 739 32.68 -2.38 -7.03
C VAL A 739 34.06 -2.78 -6.50
N ILE A 740 34.19 -3.09 -5.21
CA ILE A 740 35.47 -3.48 -4.58
C ILE A 740 35.99 -4.78 -5.21
N SER A 741 35.16 -5.80 -5.39
CA SER A 741 35.59 -7.08 -5.96
C SER A 741 36.03 -6.97 -7.41
N SER A 742 35.47 -6.03 -8.18
CA SER A 742 35.97 -5.75 -9.53
C SER A 742 37.23 -4.88 -9.50
N ALA A 743 37.35 -3.93 -8.58
CA ALA A 743 38.56 -3.12 -8.39
C ALA A 743 39.76 -3.93 -7.84
N LEU A 744 39.53 -5.16 -7.36
CA LEU A 744 40.56 -6.14 -6.97
C LEU A 744 40.83 -7.21 -8.05
N GLN A 745 40.16 -7.12 -9.21
CA GLN A 745 40.38 -7.97 -10.39
C GLN A 745 41.14 -7.26 -11.51
N TYR A 746 41.55 -6.00 -11.26
CA TYR A 746 42.38 -5.14 -12.11
C TYR A 746 43.60 -4.67 -11.32
#